data_AF-D6RMW8-F1
#
_entry.id   AF-D6RMW8-F1
#
_cell.length_a   1.000
_cell.length_b   1.000
_cell.length_c   1.000
_cell.angle_alpha   90.00
_cell.angle_beta   90.00
_cell.angle_gamma   90.00
#
_symmetry.space_group_name_H-M   'P 1'
#
loop_
_entity.id
_entity.type
_entity.pdbx_description
1 polymer ?
#
loop_
_entity_poly.entity_id
_entity_poly.type
_entity_poly.pdbx_seq_one_letter_code
_entity_poly.pdbx_strand_id
1 'polypeptide(L)'
;MSSQLKGKSLCLRDLLEKDYVNEEHIAAFAHALQEDESYFDYVGDPHSPPGAATPQSTHSTRIRKVSALSDFAPINLKVKRSRTKKQFKQTGRHDWLFILLRWPLLIFIFTVIMAEFGLYVLIRQVVNTKEWITAWRGKKGHLRKKLRASRTYEEWKEAARELDAYLQFDEWKKIDEDPYYDWKLVRKVKRSLQTLREKEDARGCLGVLETCIRSNFAAVESPRLYSETYLGTKDLIESYFSELEKSIVFIRDSPHLSIDEKRRFFKSANANLGTTALCLSGGASFGYYHFGVVKAFFDAGLLPRVISGTSAGGLIAAFACCYTDEELKVMLVPELADKITACEESVTVWMKRFLKTGARFDSVAWARKCSFFTRGSMTFKEAYLRTGRILNISVIPADRHSPTKLLNYITAPDTVIWSTLLASAAVPGILNPVVIMQKLKDGTIVPWNWGSRFKDGSLRVDIPLQGLNLYFNVTNPVVSQVNPHVHLFFFAPRGSAGKPVAHRKGKGWRGNFLLSAAEQWLKHELTKNFKVIRDLELLPTLLGQDWSSVFLQRFDGAITIWPRTRDWIRILSDPDRPELERLLACGQIATWPKLHMIENRTRIEKAIFAGRQELRKILKKRASKTGTLGNGESRSTLLSVPSSSRQPPPTALKLPSQSSPSTSVERPLPPDTDAEAAFADGSSWFFKRGRRSRSESPPDGPDPLLSPAIRKKWASDLLDMPASGSDSASHQHSELRHTLNDSYQAVDPPPSPSIFARLRRNSLSFINGFRSRRGSEDEAEAWSSESSSGDDGWPGSRHHSRLHSPAPERRALIEDVDGQYNNIDPDDV
;
A
#
# COMPACT_ATOMS: atom_id res chain seq x y z
N MET A 1 -43.43 12.32 -29.06
CA MET A 1 -43.22 11.40 -27.92
C MET A 1 -41.73 11.28 -27.58
N SER A 2 -41.09 12.38 -27.15
CA SER A 2 -39.63 12.46 -26.89
C SER A 2 -39.35 13.18 -25.56
N SER A 3 -39.93 12.71 -24.46
CA SER A 3 -39.71 13.31 -23.13
C SER A 3 -39.82 12.37 -21.92
N GLN A 4 -39.81 11.03 -22.10
CA GLN A 4 -39.95 10.07 -20.99
C GLN A 4 -38.80 9.07 -20.84
N LEU A 5 -37.55 9.54 -20.90
CA LEU A 5 -36.39 8.79 -20.40
C LEU A 5 -35.56 9.68 -19.47
N LYS A 6 -36.20 10.23 -18.42
CA LYS A 6 -35.47 10.67 -17.23
C LYS A 6 -35.05 9.42 -16.46
N GLY A 7 -33.75 9.29 -16.19
CA GLY A 7 -33.14 8.10 -15.59
C GLY A 7 -33.86 7.64 -14.32
N LYS A 8 -34.09 6.33 -14.20
CA LYS A 8 -34.56 5.72 -12.96
C LYS A 8 -33.57 6.08 -11.86
N SER A 9 -34.02 6.81 -10.85
CA SER A 9 -33.26 7.01 -9.61
C SER A 9 -32.98 5.63 -9.01
N LEU A 10 -31.71 5.30 -8.77
CA LEU A 10 -31.31 4.09 -8.05
C LEU A 10 -31.99 4.09 -6.67
N CYS A 11 -32.82 3.08 -6.40
CA CYS A 11 -33.51 2.92 -5.12
C CYS A 11 -32.68 2.03 -4.19
N LEU A 12 -32.54 2.43 -2.92
CA LEU A 12 -31.81 1.67 -1.90
C LEU A 12 -32.42 0.27 -1.70
N ARG A 13 -33.75 0.17 -1.65
CA ARG A 13 -34.45 -1.11 -1.44
C ARG A 13 -34.13 -2.10 -2.56
N ASP A 14 -34.23 -1.66 -3.81
CA ASP A 14 -33.93 -2.48 -4.98
C ASP A 14 -32.48 -3.01 -4.96
N LEU A 15 -31.52 -2.19 -4.49
CA LEU A 15 -30.12 -2.60 -4.39
C LEU A 15 -29.88 -3.60 -3.25
N LEU A 16 -30.54 -3.42 -2.10
CA LEU A 16 -30.40 -4.32 -0.96
C LEU A 16 -31.14 -5.66 -1.18
N GLU A 17 -32.34 -5.64 -1.76
CA GLU A 17 -33.18 -6.83 -1.96
C GLU A 17 -32.71 -7.73 -3.10
N LYS A 18 -31.87 -7.22 -4.00
CA LYS A 18 -31.38 -7.98 -5.14
C LYS A 18 -30.56 -9.18 -4.72
N ASP A 19 -31.02 -10.36 -5.14
CA ASP A 19 -30.28 -11.60 -4.99
C ASP A 19 -29.25 -11.75 -6.12
N TYR A 20 -28.03 -12.10 -5.73
CA TYR A 20 -26.89 -12.29 -6.63
C TYR A 20 -26.35 -13.72 -6.55
N VAL A 21 -26.97 -14.60 -5.77
CA VAL A 21 -26.54 -15.99 -5.63
C VAL A 21 -26.84 -16.75 -6.93
N ASN A 22 -25.83 -17.45 -7.44
CA ASN A 22 -25.99 -18.42 -8.53
C ASN A 22 -25.77 -19.82 -7.94
N GLU A 23 -26.84 -20.61 -7.85
CA GLU A 23 -26.78 -21.94 -7.22
C GLU A 23 -25.89 -22.93 -7.95
N GLU A 24 -25.75 -22.84 -9.28
CA GLU A 24 -24.84 -23.72 -10.04
C GLU A 24 -23.38 -23.47 -9.63
N HIS A 25 -23.02 -22.21 -9.44
CA HIS A 25 -21.69 -21.81 -8.99
C HIS A 25 -21.44 -22.24 -7.54
N ILE A 26 -22.42 -22.07 -6.66
CA ILE A 26 -22.28 -22.52 -5.27
C ILE A 26 -22.16 -24.05 -5.20
N ALA A 27 -22.92 -24.79 -6.01
CA ALA A 27 -22.82 -26.24 -6.12
C ALA A 27 -21.45 -26.70 -6.63
N ALA A 28 -20.92 -26.06 -7.69
CA ALA A 28 -19.59 -26.35 -8.21
C ALA A 28 -18.49 -26.11 -7.17
N PHE A 29 -18.63 -25.08 -6.33
CA PHE A 29 -17.72 -24.83 -5.22
C PHE A 29 -17.84 -25.87 -4.10
N ALA A 30 -19.06 -26.25 -3.72
CA ALA A 30 -19.28 -27.31 -2.73
C ALA A 30 -18.66 -28.65 -3.20
N HIS A 31 -18.81 -28.98 -4.48
CA HIS A 31 -18.18 -30.14 -5.09
C HIS A 31 -16.64 -30.05 -5.04
N ALA A 32 -16.07 -28.90 -5.40
CA ALA A 32 -14.62 -28.69 -5.35
C ALA A 32 -14.03 -28.82 -3.94
N LEU A 33 -14.77 -28.40 -2.90
CA LEU A 33 -14.35 -28.58 -1.51
C LEU A 33 -14.28 -30.07 -1.13
N GLN A 34 -15.25 -30.88 -1.57
CA GLN A 34 -15.34 -32.31 -1.29
C GLN A 34 -14.30 -33.13 -2.05
N GLU A 35 -14.11 -32.89 -3.36
CA GLU A 35 -13.13 -33.62 -4.19
C GLU A 35 -11.70 -33.52 -3.63
N ASP A 36 -11.34 -32.36 -3.10
CA ASP A 36 -10.03 -32.14 -2.48
C ASP A 36 -9.92 -32.68 -1.04
N GLU A 37 -11.03 -32.94 -0.30
CA GLU A 37 -10.95 -33.65 1.01
C GLU A 37 -10.49 -35.09 0.81
N SER A 38 -11.05 -35.78 -0.18
CA SER A 38 -10.66 -37.14 -0.55
C SER A 38 -9.20 -37.29 -0.98
N TYR A 39 -8.49 -36.22 -1.34
CA TYR A 39 -7.05 -36.28 -1.65
C TYR A 39 -6.16 -36.10 -0.42
N PHE A 40 -6.60 -35.31 0.58
CA PHE A 40 -5.82 -35.07 1.80
C PHE A 40 -5.92 -36.21 2.82
N ASP A 41 -7.03 -36.93 2.87
CA ASP A 41 -7.12 -38.19 3.63
C ASP A 41 -6.10 -39.23 3.10
N TYR A 42 -5.82 -39.23 1.80
CA TYR A 42 -4.79 -40.10 1.20
C TYR A 42 -3.34 -39.68 1.51
N VAL A 43 -3.11 -38.43 1.90
CA VAL A 43 -1.78 -37.97 2.35
C VAL A 43 -1.61 -38.18 3.86
N GLY A 44 -2.72 -38.43 4.58
CA GLY A 44 -2.75 -38.69 6.02
C GLY A 44 -2.73 -40.17 6.44
N ASP A 45 -3.11 -41.11 5.57
CA ASP A 45 -3.21 -42.53 5.92
C ASP A 45 -2.20 -43.42 5.15
N PRO A 46 -1.19 -44.04 5.82
CA PRO A 46 -0.20 -44.89 5.14
C PRO A 46 -0.72 -46.29 4.79
N HIS A 47 -1.97 -46.64 5.09
CA HIS A 47 -2.43 -48.04 5.13
C HIS A 47 -3.42 -48.49 4.05
N SER A 48 -3.77 -47.67 3.06
CA SER A 48 -4.69 -48.13 2.00
C SER A 48 -3.96 -48.92 0.89
N PRO A 49 -4.40 -50.15 0.53
CA PRO A 49 -3.83 -50.91 -0.58
C PRO A 49 -4.18 -50.25 -1.93
N PRO A 50 -3.36 -50.44 -2.99
CA PRO A 50 -3.65 -49.90 -4.31
C PRO A 50 -4.77 -50.74 -4.95
N GLY A 51 -6.01 -50.35 -4.68
CA GLY A 51 -7.21 -51.01 -5.21
C GLY A 51 -7.68 -50.42 -6.53
N ALA A 52 -7.44 -51.17 -7.60
CA ALA A 52 -8.23 -51.36 -8.82
C ALA A 52 -9.07 -50.19 -9.42
N ALA A 53 -8.81 -49.96 -10.71
CA ALA A 53 -9.64 -49.19 -11.62
C ALA A 53 -11.05 -49.78 -11.83
N THR A 54 -12.07 -48.93 -11.95
CA THR A 54 -13.27 -49.04 -12.84
C THR A 54 -14.23 -47.85 -12.61
N PRO A 55 -15.20 -47.54 -13.51
CA PRO A 55 -15.12 -47.26 -14.93
C PRO A 55 -15.52 -45.80 -15.27
N GLN A 56 -15.40 -45.45 -16.54
CA GLN A 56 -15.57 -44.12 -17.14
C GLN A 56 -16.95 -43.48 -16.87
N SER A 57 -16.96 -42.20 -16.46
CA SER A 57 -18.01 -41.26 -16.88
C SER A 57 -17.43 -40.35 -17.96
N THR A 58 -18.11 -40.33 -19.10
CA THR A 58 -17.77 -39.55 -20.28
C THR A 58 -18.13 -38.08 -20.04
N HIS A 59 -17.19 -37.18 -20.34
CA HIS A 59 -17.26 -35.71 -20.23
C HIS A 59 -16.79 -35.08 -18.90
N SER A 60 -15.52 -35.26 -18.55
CA SER A 60 -14.77 -34.14 -17.98
C SER A 60 -13.33 -34.16 -18.50
N THR A 61 -12.92 -33.07 -19.14
CA THR A 61 -11.52 -32.83 -19.50
C THR A 61 -10.71 -32.72 -18.21
N ARG A 62 -10.08 -33.82 -17.82
CA ARG A 62 -9.22 -33.90 -16.63
C ARG A 62 -8.05 -32.94 -16.78
N ILE A 63 -8.15 -31.76 -16.17
CA ILE A 63 -7.05 -30.80 -16.08
C ILE A 63 -5.98 -31.42 -15.16
N ARG A 64 -4.83 -31.82 -15.73
CA ARG A 64 -3.71 -32.34 -14.94
C ARG A 64 -3.15 -31.23 -14.04
N LYS A 65 -3.20 -31.45 -12.73
CA LYS A 65 -2.55 -30.61 -11.71
C LYS A 65 -1.03 -30.61 -11.98
N VAL A 66 -0.42 -29.43 -12.14
CA VAL A 66 1.04 -29.28 -12.21
C VAL A 66 1.54 -29.18 -10.78
N SER A 67 1.93 -30.32 -10.19
CA SER A 67 2.76 -30.31 -8.99
C SER A 67 4.19 -30.03 -9.42
N ALA A 68 4.84 -29.05 -8.78
CA ALA A 68 6.28 -28.89 -8.90
C ALA A 68 6.94 -30.03 -8.11
N LEU A 69 7.07 -31.20 -8.73
CA LEU A 69 8.11 -32.15 -8.36
C LEU A 69 9.43 -31.42 -8.56
N SER A 70 10.15 -31.17 -7.49
CA SER A 70 11.48 -30.58 -7.56
C SER A 70 12.39 -31.51 -8.37
N ASP A 71 13.03 -30.98 -9.41
CA ASP A 71 14.03 -31.66 -10.25
C ASP A 71 15.34 -32.02 -9.49
N PHE A 72 15.31 -32.01 -8.16
CA PHE A 72 16.46 -32.31 -7.29
C PHE A 72 16.36 -33.70 -6.61
N ALA A 73 15.51 -34.59 -7.11
CA ALA A 73 15.56 -35.99 -6.69
C ALA A 73 16.80 -36.66 -7.33
N PRO A 74 17.77 -37.19 -6.56
CA PRO A 74 18.93 -37.84 -7.13
C PRO A 74 18.51 -39.07 -7.94
N ILE A 75 18.84 -39.05 -9.23
CA ILE A 75 18.60 -40.14 -10.18
C ILE A 75 19.63 -41.24 -9.86
N ASN A 76 19.12 -42.40 -9.46
CA ASN A 76 19.81 -43.68 -9.17
C ASN A 76 20.30 -43.92 -7.73
N LEU A 77 19.40 -44.37 -6.86
CA LEU A 77 19.75 -45.22 -5.72
C LEU A 77 19.02 -46.56 -5.82
N LYS A 78 19.78 -47.65 -5.99
CA LYS A 78 19.28 -49.04 -5.87
C LYS A 78 18.90 -49.28 -4.41
N VAL A 79 17.60 -49.36 -4.14
CA VAL A 79 17.09 -49.69 -2.79
C VAL A 79 17.14 -51.20 -2.58
N LYS A 80 18.06 -51.68 -1.73
CA LYS A 80 17.95 -53.02 -1.13
C LYS A 80 16.74 -53.03 -0.19
N ARG A 81 15.77 -53.89 -0.45
CA ARG A 81 14.62 -54.15 0.43
C ARG A 81 15.10 -54.85 1.69
N SER A 82 15.27 -54.11 2.79
CA SER A 82 15.28 -54.67 4.14
C SER A 82 13.93 -54.44 4.81
N ARG A 83 13.25 -55.55 5.16
CA ARG A 83 12.00 -55.60 5.92
C ARG A 83 12.31 -55.41 7.41
N THR A 84 12.38 -54.16 7.87
CA THR A 84 12.00 -53.77 9.24
C THR A 84 11.74 -52.27 9.27
N LYS A 85 10.52 -51.85 8.92
CA LYS A 85 10.12 -50.43 8.99
C LYS A 85 9.79 -50.06 10.43
N LYS A 86 10.80 -49.65 11.21
CA LYS A 86 10.58 -48.67 12.27
C LYS A 86 10.06 -47.40 11.59
N GLN A 87 8.91 -46.90 12.02
CA GLN A 87 8.36 -45.61 11.59
C GLN A 87 9.35 -44.50 11.93
N PHE A 88 10.21 -44.13 10.96
CA PHE A 88 10.95 -42.89 11.04
C PHE A 88 10.00 -41.78 10.60
N LYS A 89 9.21 -41.25 11.54
CA LYS A 89 8.64 -39.90 11.39
C LYS A 89 9.85 -38.97 11.24
N GLN A 90 10.03 -38.39 10.05
CA GLN A 90 10.94 -37.26 9.90
C GLN A 90 10.31 -36.04 10.59
N THR A 91 10.28 -36.03 11.91
CA THR A 91 10.35 -34.79 12.66
C THR A 91 11.84 -34.43 12.64
N GLY A 92 12.19 -33.21 12.21
CA GLY A 92 13.57 -32.72 12.32
C GLY A 92 14.11 -33.08 13.70
N ARG A 93 15.35 -33.58 13.76
CA ARG A 93 16.04 -33.87 15.03
C ARG A 93 16.10 -32.57 15.82
N HIS A 94 15.09 -32.32 16.65
CA HIS A 94 15.19 -31.31 17.68
C HIS A 94 16.20 -31.84 18.68
N ASP A 95 17.26 -31.07 18.93
CA ASP A 95 18.25 -31.40 19.94
C ASP A 95 17.55 -31.71 21.27
N TRP A 96 18.04 -32.72 22.00
CA TRP A 96 17.43 -33.10 23.28
C TRP A 96 17.37 -31.91 24.25
N LEU A 97 18.37 -31.04 24.16
CA LEU A 97 18.47 -29.78 24.88
C LEU A 97 17.35 -28.79 24.51
N PHE A 98 16.94 -28.74 23.24
CA PHE A 98 15.79 -27.97 22.80
C PHE A 98 14.49 -28.53 23.41
N ILE A 99 14.27 -29.84 23.36
CA ILE A 99 13.05 -30.45 23.88
C ILE A 99 12.91 -30.19 25.39
N LEU A 100 14.02 -30.30 26.14
CA LEU A 100 14.05 -30.09 27.59
C LEU A 100 13.87 -28.61 27.98
N LEU A 101 14.61 -27.70 27.34
CA LEU A 101 14.65 -26.29 27.73
C LEU A 101 13.55 -25.44 27.07
N ARG A 102 12.89 -25.92 26.02
CA ARG A 102 11.86 -25.16 25.29
C ARG A 102 10.77 -24.64 26.21
N TRP A 103 10.17 -25.51 27.03
CA TRP A 103 9.03 -25.13 27.87
C TRP A 103 9.44 -24.21 29.03
N PRO A 104 10.50 -24.50 29.81
CA PRO A 104 11.02 -23.57 30.81
C PRO A 104 11.36 -22.19 30.23
N LEU A 105 12.05 -22.16 29.08
CA LEU A 105 12.43 -20.92 28.41
C LEU A 105 11.21 -20.14 27.90
N LEU A 106 10.24 -20.84 27.29
CA LEU A 106 9.00 -20.22 26.82
C LEU A 106 8.19 -19.63 27.98
N ILE A 107 8.05 -20.36 29.10
CA ILE A 107 7.36 -19.87 30.31
C ILE A 107 8.08 -18.66 30.89
N PHE A 108 9.41 -18.69 30.96
CA PHE A 108 10.20 -17.57 31.44
C PHE A 108 9.99 -16.32 30.57
N ILE A 109 10.17 -16.43 29.25
CA ILE A 109 9.97 -15.31 28.32
C ILE A 109 8.53 -14.81 28.38
N PHE A 110 7.54 -15.70 28.45
CA PHE A 110 6.13 -15.28 28.54
C PHE A 110 5.83 -14.55 29.85
N THR A 111 6.45 -14.96 30.96
CA THR A 111 6.33 -14.26 32.25
C THR A 111 6.91 -12.85 32.16
N VAL A 112 8.07 -12.70 31.51
CA VAL A 112 8.67 -11.38 31.25
C VAL A 112 7.75 -10.53 30.35
N ILE A 113 7.24 -11.08 29.25
CA ILE A 113 6.28 -10.41 28.35
C ILE A 113 5.04 -9.95 29.13
N MET A 114 4.48 -10.79 30.01
CA MET A 114 3.30 -10.45 30.80
C MET A 114 3.58 -9.29 31.77
N ALA A 115 4.75 -9.29 32.43
CA ALA A 115 5.16 -8.20 33.31
C ALA A 115 5.38 -6.88 32.53
N GLU A 116 6.13 -6.93 31.42
CA GLU A 116 6.36 -5.79 30.53
C GLU A 116 5.05 -5.24 29.96
N PHE A 117 4.15 -6.12 29.53
CA PHE A 117 2.84 -5.74 29.02
C PHE A 117 1.96 -5.10 30.11
N GLY A 118 1.98 -5.64 31.32
CA GLY A 118 1.30 -5.02 32.48
C GLY A 118 1.80 -3.61 32.77
N LEU A 119 3.13 -3.42 32.78
CA LEU A 119 3.75 -2.10 32.96
C LEU A 119 3.43 -1.15 31.80
N TYR A 120 3.42 -1.66 30.57
CA TYR A 120 3.03 -0.90 29.39
C TYR A 120 1.59 -0.38 29.51
N VAL A 121 0.64 -1.26 29.88
CA VAL A 121 -0.77 -0.88 30.07
C VAL A 121 -0.89 0.17 31.18
N LEU A 122 -0.19 0.00 32.31
CA LEU A 122 -0.18 0.96 33.41
C LEU A 122 0.26 2.35 32.94
N ILE A 123 1.40 2.44 32.26
CA ILE A 123 1.92 3.71 31.71
C ILE A 123 0.91 4.33 30.75
N ARG A 124 0.28 3.53 29.89
CA ARG A 124 -0.76 4.03 28.96
C ARG A 124 -1.97 4.59 29.68
N GLN A 125 -2.42 3.97 30.78
CA GLN A 125 -3.50 4.51 31.60
C GLN A 125 -3.10 5.82 32.28
N VAL A 126 -1.89 5.91 32.82
CA VAL A 126 -1.37 7.16 33.42
C VAL A 126 -1.34 8.29 32.40
N VAL A 127 -0.83 8.05 31.20
CA VAL A 127 -0.82 9.04 30.11
C VAL A 127 -2.24 9.44 29.71
N ASN A 128 -3.15 8.47 29.53
CA ASN A 128 -4.53 8.75 29.16
C ASN A 128 -5.26 9.57 30.23
N THR A 129 -5.09 9.26 31.52
CA THR A 129 -5.69 9.99 32.64
C THR A 129 -5.17 11.43 32.70
N LYS A 130 -3.84 11.60 32.61
CA LYS A 130 -3.21 12.92 32.57
C LYS A 130 -3.69 13.77 31.38
N GLU A 131 -3.77 13.16 30.20
CA GLU A 131 -4.32 13.83 29.02
C GLU A 131 -5.78 14.20 29.20
N TRP A 132 -6.60 13.31 29.76
CA TRP A 132 -8.01 13.58 30.00
C TRP A 132 -8.19 14.80 30.92
N ILE A 133 -7.46 14.85 32.04
CA ILE A 133 -7.50 15.97 33.00
C ILE A 133 -7.08 17.29 32.32
N THR A 134 -6.01 17.29 31.53
CA THR A 134 -5.51 18.50 30.84
C THR A 134 -6.33 18.89 29.60
N ALA A 135 -7.09 17.96 29.04
CA ALA A 135 -7.82 18.14 27.79
C ALA A 135 -9.25 18.65 27.98
N TRP A 136 -9.88 18.38 29.12
CA TRP A 136 -11.34 18.50 29.31
C TRP A 136 -11.80 19.74 30.09
N ARG A 137 -10.89 20.60 30.55
CA ARG A 137 -11.26 21.83 31.28
C ARG A 137 -11.53 23.01 30.33
N GLY A 138 -12.59 23.78 30.63
CA GLY A 138 -12.92 25.06 29.99
C GLY A 138 -13.30 25.00 28.50
N LYS A 139 -13.08 26.14 27.80
CA LYS A 139 -13.43 26.35 26.38
C LYS A 139 -12.80 25.31 25.43
N LYS A 140 -11.58 24.85 25.74
CA LYS A 140 -10.87 23.77 25.01
C LYS A 140 -11.64 22.44 24.99
N GLY A 141 -12.29 22.10 26.11
CA GLY A 141 -13.10 20.89 26.22
C GLY A 141 -14.36 20.98 25.36
N HIS A 142 -15.03 22.13 25.38
CA HIS A 142 -16.22 22.38 24.56
C HIS A 142 -15.93 22.28 23.05
N LEU A 143 -14.89 22.96 22.56
CA LEU A 143 -14.49 22.89 21.14
C LEU A 143 -14.11 21.46 20.70
N ARG A 144 -13.44 20.69 21.57
CA ARG A 144 -13.14 19.28 21.30
C ARG A 144 -14.38 18.39 21.30
N LYS A 145 -15.41 18.74 22.09
CA LYS A 145 -16.71 18.06 22.06
C LYS A 145 -17.43 18.38 20.75
N LYS A 146 -17.42 19.64 20.31
CA LYS A 146 -17.94 20.07 18.99
C LYS A 146 -17.27 19.30 17.85
N LEU A 147 -15.94 19.23 17.84
CA LEU A 147 -15.16 18.46 16.84
C LEU A 147 -15.51 16.95 16.80
N ARG A 148 -15.85 16.35 17.94
CA ARG A 148 -16.26 14.93 18.01
C ARG A 148 -17.73 14.71 17.65
N ALA A 149 -18.55 15.75 17.74
CA ALA A 149 -19.98 15.70 17.45
C ALA A 149 -20.30 16.00 15.98
N SER A 150 -19.32 16.48 15.19
CA SER A 150 -19.46 16.72 13.75
C SER A 150 -19.93 15.47 13.01
N ARG A 151 -20.93 15.63 12.13
CA ARG A 151 -21.47 14.54 11.30
C ARG A 151 -20.97 14.60 9.86
N THR A 152 -20.52 15.76 9.41
CA THR A 152 -19.97 15.96 8.06
C THR A 152 -18.51 16.41 8.11
N TYR A 153 -17.80 16.19 7.01
CA TYR A 153 -16.40 16.61 6.90
C TYR A 153 -16.25 18.14 6.92
N GLU A 154 -17.21 18.88 6.36
CA GLU A 154 -17.23 20.35 6.38
C GLU A 154 -17.39 20.90 7.80
N GLU A 155 -18.38 20.41 8.56
CA GLU A 155 -18.55 20.74 9.98
C GLU A 155 -17.29 20.42 10.79
N TRP A 156 -16.65 19.28 10.49
CA TRP A 156 -15.40 18.89 11.15
C TRP A 156 -14.27 19.87 10.84
N LYS A 157 -14.13 20.32 9.58
CA LYS A 157 -13.14 21.34 9.17
C LYS A 157 -13.37 22.67 9.87
N GLU A 158 -14.62 23.12 9.97
CA GLU A 158 -14.97 24.36 10.68
C GLU A 158 -14.61 24.28 12.17
N ALA A 159 -15.01 23.20 12.85
CA ALA A 159 -14.65 22.99 14.25
C ALA A 159 -13.13 22.85 14.45
N ALA A 160 -12.40 22.28 13.49
CA ALA A 160 -10.94 22.20 13.52
C ALA A 160 -10.28 23.57 13.38
N ARG A 161 -10.78 24.43 12.46
CA ARG A 161 -10.29 25.81 12.31
C ARG A 161 -10.53 26.66 13.56
N GLU A 162 -11.72 26.57 14.15
CA GLU A 162 -12.02 27.26 15.42
C GLU A 162 -11.07 26.83 16.54
N LEU A 163 -10.72 25.54 16.59
CA LEU A 163 -9.82 24.99 17.59
C LEU A 163 -8.36 25.38 17.35
N ASP A 164 -7.91 25.39 16.09
CA ASP A 164 -6.58 25.87 15.69
C ASP A 164 -6.42 27.36 16.04
N ALA A 165 -7.42 28.20 15.73
CA ALA A 165 -7.43 29.62 16.03
C ALA A 165 -7.38 29.88 17.55
N TYR A 166 -8.20 29.17 18.33
CA TYR A 166 -8.22 29.28 19.79
C TYR A 166 -6.89 28.87 20.43
N LEU A 167 -6.21 27.85 19.88
CA LEU A 167 -4.93 27.38 20.39
C LEU A 167 -3.71 28.12 19.80
N GLN A 168 -3.95 29.11 18.92
CA GLN A 168 -2.94 29.90 18.21
C GLN A 168 -2.01 29.04 17.35
N PHE A 169 -2.53 27.97 16.75
CA PHE A 169 -1.75 27.10 15.86
C PHE A 169 -1.52 27.74 14.48
N ASP A 170 -2.34 28.71 14.09
CA ASP A 170 -2.19 29.42 12.82
C ASP A 170 -0.90 30.27 12.77
N GLU A 171 -0.40 30.75 13.92
CA GLU A 171 0.89 31.44 13.97
C GLU A 171 2.04 30.53 13.54
N TRP A 172 1.99 29.24 13.91
CA TRP A 172 2.99 28.27 13.48
C TRP A 172 2.89 27.98 11.98
N LYS A 173 1.71 28.05 11.37
CA LYS A 173 1.52 27.83 9.92
C LYS A 173 2.22 28.91 9.08
N LYS A 174 2.22 30.15 9.57
CA LYS A 174 2.86 31.32 8.94
C LYS A 174 4.39 31.29 8.98
N ILE A 175 4.98 30.61 9.98
CA ILE A 175 6.43 30.49 10.11
C ILE A 175 6.90 29.38 9.17
N ASP A 176 7.59 29.74 8.09
CA ASP A 176 8.09 28.75 7.13
C ASP A 176 9.10 27.76 7.75
N GLU A 177 9.94 28.22 8.68
CA GLU A 177 11.04 27.41 9.21
C GLU A 177 10.52 26.24 10.07
N ASP A 178 10.99 25.03 9.76
CA ASP A 178 10.74 23.84 10.56
C ASP A 178 11.83 22.77 10.31
N PRO A 179 12.28 22.02 11.33
CA PRO A 179 13.30 20.98 11.15
C PRO A 179 12.85 19.76 10.34
N TYR A 180 11.54 19.55 10.16
CA TYR A 180 11.02 18.33 9.53
C TYR A 180 10.90 18.39 8.01
N TYR A 181 11.27 19.51 7.37
CA TYR A 181 11.34 19.64 5.91
C TYR A 181 12.35 20.71 5.46
N ASP A 182 12.82 20.61 4.22
CA ASP A 182 13.71 21.62 3.65
C ASP A 182 12.91 22.80 3.10
N TRP A 183 12.60 23.73 4.00
CA TRP A 183 11.84 24.93 3.67
C TRP A 183 12.56 25.86 2.67
N LYS A 184 13.90 25.87 2.66
CA LYS A 184 14.68 26.71 1.74
C LYS A 184 14.52 26.19 0.32
N LEU A 185 14.66 24.88 0.13
CA LEU A 185 14.46 24.23 -1.15
C LEU A 185 13.03 24.41 -1.66
N VAL A 186 12.02 24.17 -0.81
CA VAL A 186 10.60 24.33 -1.18
C VAL A 186 10.31 25.77 -1.62
N ARG A 187 10.80 26.77 -0.86
CA ARG A 187 10.65 28.19 -1.21
C ARG A 187 11.32 28.51 -2.54
N LYS A 188 12.52 27.99 -2.79
CA LYS A 188 13.26 28.19 -4.06
C LYS A 188 12.51 27.60 -5.24
N VAL A 189 12.05 26.35 -5.13
CA VAL A 189 11.29 25.66 -6.18
C VAL A 189 9.98 26.39 -6.47
N LYS A 190 9.21 26.74 -5.43
CA LYS A 190 7.97 27.51 -5.59
C LYS A 190 8.19 28.81 -6.37
N ARG A 191 9.17 29.62 -5.95
CA ARG A 191 9.49 30.90 -6.62
C ARG A 191 9.93 30.68 -8.06
N SER A 192 10.76 29.66 -8.31
CA SER A 192 11.25 29.35 -9.65
C SER A 192 10.10 28.95 -10.58
N LEU A 193 9.20 28.07 -10.14
CA LEU A 193 8.01 27.69 -10.90
C LEU A 193 7.10 28.88 -11.20
N GLN A 194 6.87 29.72 -10.19
CA GLN A 194 6.04 30.91 -10.34
C GLN A 194 6.64 31.89 -11.36
N THR A 195 7.92 32.24 -11.25
CA THR A 195 8.60 33.14 -12.18
C THR A 195 8.67 32.58 -13.60
N LEU A 196 8.92 31.27 -13.76
CA LEU A 196 8.97 30.64 -15.08
C LEU A 196 7.58 30.61 -15.74
N ARG A 197 6.52 30.39 -14.96
CA ARG A 197 5.14 30.44 -15.44
C ARG A 197 4.72 31.86 -15.83
N GLU A 198 5.09 32.87 -15.04
CA GLU A 198 4.83 34.28 -15.33
C GLU A 198 5.58 34.77 -16.59
N LYS A 199 6.76 34.20 -16.88
CA LYS A 199 7.53 34.44 -18.11
C LYS A 199 7.09 33.58 -19.31
N GLU A 200 6.07 32.75 -19.13
CA GLU A 200 5.58 31.76 -20.12
C GLU A 200 6.67 30.76 -20.61
N ASP A 201 7.74 30.55 -19.84
CA ASP A 201 8.79 29.60 -20.17
C ASP A 201 8.39 28.17 -19.80
N ALA A 202 7.68 27.53 -20.74
CA ALA A 202 7.21 26.16 -20.59
C ALA A 202 8.35 25.13 -20.46
N ARG A 203 9.50 25.32 -21.13
CA ARG A 203 10.62 24.36 -21.08
C ARG A 203 11.41 24.46 -19.78
N GLY A 204 11.63 25.67 -19.28
CA GLY A 204 12.20 25.88 -17.95
C GLY A 204 11.31 25.29 -16.85
N CYS A 205 10.01 25.61 -16.89
CA CYS A 205 9.03 25.06 -15.94
C CYS A 205 9.03 23.53 -15.95
N LEU A 206 9.08 22.93 -17.15
CA LEU A 206 9.17 21.49 -17.33
C LEU A 206 10.42 20.88 -16.64
N GLY A 207 11.59 21.51 -16.79
CA GLY A 207 12.84 21.03 -16.17
C GLY A 207 12.80 21.04 -14.64
N VAL A 208 12.18 22.07 -14.05
CA VAL A 208 11.98 22.14 -12.59
C VAL A 208 11.00 21.06 -12.13
N LEU A 209 9.86 20.88 -12.83
CA LEU A 209 8.86 19.86 -12.51
C LEU A 209 9.40 18.42 -12.62
N GLU A 210 10.24 18.13 -13.63
CA GLU A 210 10.91 16.84 -13.77
C GLU A 210 11.81 16.51 -12.55
N THR A 211 12.25 17.54 -11.81
CA THR A 211 13.13 17.39 -10.65
C THR A 211 12.36 17.31 -9.33
N CYS A 212 11.32 18.12 -9.15
CA CYS A 212 10.58 18.20 -7.88
C CYS A 212 9.44 17.19 -7.73
N ILE A 213 8.87 16.67 -8.83
CA ILE A 213 7.82 15.64 -8.76
C ILE A 213 8.47 14.29 -8.42
N ARG A 214 8.60 14.02 -7.12
CA ARG A 214 9.11 12.77 -6.53
C ARG A 214 8.34 12.43 -5.26
N SER A 215 8.35 11.16 -4.88
CA SER A 215 7.82 10.74 -3.58
C SER A 215 8.53 11.47 -2.43
N ASN A 216 7.77 12.14 -1.57
CA ASN A 216 8.26 12.89 -0.40
C ASN A 216 9.39 13.91 -0.69
N PHE A 217 9.27 14.68 -1.78
CA PHE A 217 10.22 15.74 -2.12
C PHE A 217 10.40 16.73 -0.95
N ALA A 218 11.66 17.05 -0.61
CA ALA A 218 12.02 17.95 0.50
C ALA A 218 11.38 17.60 1.86
N ALA A 219 10.88 16.37 2.04
CA ALA A 219 10.12 15.92 3.21
C ALA A 219 8.80 16.67 3.49
N VAL A 220 8.16 17.26 2.46
CA VAL A 220 6.87 17.99 2.61
C VAL A 220 5.70 17.09 3.01
N GLU A 221 5.82 15.77 2.87
CA GLU A 221 4.81 14.78 3.26
C GLU A 221 5.10 14.18 4.65
N SER A 222 5.98 14.80 5.44
CA SER A 222 6.32 14.33 6.79
C SER A 222 5.09 14.36 7.72
N PRO A 223 4.69 13.22 8.34
CA PRO A 223 3.55 13.17 9.26
C PRO A 223 3.68 14.08 10.49
N ARG A 224 4.91 14.50 10.82
CA ARG A 224 5.18 15.42 11.94
C ARG A 224 4.62 16.82 11.69
N LEU A 225 4.76 17.34 10.47
CA LEU A 225 4.25 18.66 10.10
C LEU A 225 2.72 18.72 10.17
N TYR A 226 2.05 17.62 9.81
CA TYR A 226 0.60 17.53 9.89
C TYR A 226 0.11 17.24 11.32
N SER A 227 1.00 16.91 12.26
CA SER A 227 0.62 16.60 13.65
C SER A 227 0.58 17.81 14.58
N GLU A 228 1.09 18.97 14.15
CA GLU A 228 1.13 20.19 14.98
C GLU A 228 -0.23 20.92 15.01
N THR A 229 -1.08 20.73 13.99
CA THR A 229 -2.38 21.40 13.86
C THR A 229 -3.52 20.39 13.67
N TYR A 230 -4.77 20.81 13.87
CA TYR A 230 -5.92 19.95 13.57
C TYR A 230 -6.23 19.93 12.07
N LEU A 231 -6.07 21.05 11.35
CA LEU A 231 -6.30 21.14 9.92
C LEU A 231 -5.13 21.82 9.18
N GLY A 232 -4.61 21.13 8.18
CA GLY A 232 -3.58 21.63 7.28
C GLY A 232 -2.16 21.51 7.82
N THR A 233 -1.23 22.20 7.18
CA THR A 233 0.17 22.31 7.62
C THR A 233 0.69 23.74 7.44
N LYS A 234 1.99 23.92 7.17
CA LYS A 234 2.63 25.21 6.87
C LYS A 234 2.06 25.85 5.60
N ASP A 235 1.86 27.16 5.61
CA ASP A 235 1.37 27.92 4.45
C ASP A 235 2.31 27.81 3.24
N LEU A 236 3.63 27.69 3.49
CA LEU A 236 4.62 27.44 2.45
C LEU A 236 4.37 26.11 1.72
N ILE A 237 4.01 25.04 2.45
CA ILE A 237 3.75 23.72 1.87
C ILE A 237 2.43 23.75 1.08
N GLU A 238 1.38 24.37 1.64
CA GLU A 238 0.09 24.51 0.95
C GLU A 238 0.22 25.31 -0.36
N SER A 239 0.97 26.42 -0.31
CA SER A 239 1.22 27.24 -1.49
C SER A 239 2.17 26.56 -2.50
N TYR A 240 3.08 25.70 -2.05
CA TYR A 240 3.91 24.86 -2.92
C TYR A 240 3.06 23.85 -3.70
N PHE A 241 2.18 23.09 -3.05
CA PHE A 241 1.29 22.16 -3.75
C PHE A 241 0.36 22.90 -4.72
N SER A 242 -0.15 24.07 -4.33
CA SER A 242 -0.96 24.91 -5.21
C SER A 242 -0.19 25.37 -6.45
N GLU A 243 1.07 25.77 -6.31
CA GLU A 243 1.89 26.18 -7.46
C GLU A 243 2.32 25.00 -8.34
N LEU A 244 2.59 23.83 -7.75
CA LEU A 244 2.82 22.60 -8.51
C LEU A 244 1.63 22.23 -9.39
N GLU A 245 0.42 22.26 -8.82
CA GLU A 245 -0.81 21.97 -9.57
C GLU A 245 -0.98 22.92 -10.75
N LYS A 246 -0.86 24.24 -10.50
CA LYS A 246 -0.92 25.27 -11.55
C LYS A 246 0.14 25.06 -12.63
N SER A 247 1.36 24.70 -12.23
CA SER A 247 2.47 24.46 -13.16
C SER A 247 2.23 23.21 -14.02
N ILE A 248 1.68 22.13 -13.44
CA ILE A 248 1.33 20.91 -14.19
C ILE A 248 0.22 21.20 -15.21
N VAL A 249 -0.80 21.97 -14.80
CA VAL A 249 -1.88 22.43 -15.71
C VAL A 249 -1.30 23.32 -16.82
N PHE A 250 -0.40 24.23 -16.51
CA PHE A 250 0.29 25.06 -17.50
C PHE A 250 1.06 24.21 -18.53
N ILE A 251 1.80 23.18 -18.11
CA ILE A 251 2.50 22.27 -19.05
C ILE A 251 1.51 21.47 -19.92
N ARG A 252 0.37 21.06 -19.36
CA ARG A 252 -0.68 20.36 -20.11
C ARG A 252 -1.23 21.24 -21.23
N ASP A 253 -1.52 22.49 -20.93
CA ASP A 253 -2.25 23.40 -21.83
C ASP A 253 -1.31 24.20 -22.75
N SER A 254 -0.01 24.29 -22.43
CA SER A 254 0.97 25.09 -23.19
C SER A 254 1.16 24.60 -24.64
N PRO A 255 1.06 25.48 -25.66
CA PRO A 255 1.31 25.11 -27.05
C PRO A 255 2.81 24.99 -27.39
N HIS A 256 3.69 25.51 -26.54
CA HIS A 256 5.14 25.57 -26.80
C HIS A 256 5.87 24.23 -26.66
N LEU A 257 5.18 23.21 -26.16
CA LEU A 257 5.69 21.86 -25.96
C LEU A 257 5.04 20.88 -26.95
N SER A 258 5.86 20.03 -27.55
CA SER A 258 5.36 18.96 -28.41
C SER A 258 4.57 17.91 -27.61
N ILE A 259 3.66 17.20 -28.29
CA ILE A 259 2.87 16.12 -27.70
C ILE A 259 3.77 15.03 -27.10
N ASP A 260 4.91 14.74 -27.73
CA ASP A 260 5.86 13.73 -27.27
C ASP A 260 6.62 14.17 -26.01
N GLU A 261 7.01 15.44 -25.91
CA GLU A 261 7.60 16.00 -24.69
C GLU A 261 6.62 15.90 -23.52
N LYS A 262 5.37 16.34 -23.72
CA LYS A 262 4.32 16.23 -22.71
C LYS A 262 4.10 14.76 -22.31
N ARG A 263 4.04 13.83 -23.28
CA ARG A 263 3.87 12.39 -23.00
C ARG A 263 5.01 11.84 -22.16
N ARG A 264 6.26 12.18 -22.49
CA ARG A 264 7.45 11.76 -21.73
C ARG A 264 7.41 12.31 -20.31
N PHE A 265 7.07 13.60 -20.17
CA PHE A 265 6.92 14.25 -18.87
C PHE A 265 5.89 13.55 -17.99
N PHE A 266 4.63 13.45 -18.43
CA PHE A 266 3.57 12.88 -17.61
C PHE A 266 3.81 11.40 -17.29
N LYS A 267 4.46 10.65 -18.19
CA LYS A 267 4.89 9.27 -17.91
C LYS A 267 5.97 9.23 -16.81
N SER A 268 6.97 10.09 -16.88
CA SER A 268 8.05 10.21 -15.90
C SER A 268 7.53 10.70 -14.54
N ALA A 269 6.72 11.76 -14.54
CA ALA A 269 6.09 12.33 -13.35
C ALA A 269 5.25 11.29 -12.59
N ASN A 270 4.44 10.50 -13.31
CA ASN A 270 3.67 9.42 -12.72
C ASN A 270 4.55 8.30 -12.12
N ALA A 271 5.66 7.96 -12.78
CA ALA A 271 6.59 6.96 -12.27
C ALA A 271 7.32 7.45 -11.00
N ASN A 272 7.73 8.72 -10.97
CA ASN A 272 8.49 9.31 -9.88
C ASN A 272 7.64 9.65 -8.64
N LEU A 273 6.42 10.14 -8.85
CA LEU A 273 5.48 10.39 -7.74
C LEU A 273 4.98 9.06 -7.18
N GLY A 274 4.53 8.16 -8.08
CA GLY A 274 3.81 6.94 -7.74
C GLY A 274 2.35 7.20 -7.38
N THR A 275 1.66 6.14 -6.94
CA THR A 275 0.20 6.12 -6.73
C THR A 275 -0.16 5.96 -5.26
N THR A 276 -1.28 6.53 -4.87
CA THR A 276 -1.87 6.34 -3.53
C THR A 276 -2.75 5.08 -3.51
N ALA A 277 -2.65 4.27 -2.46
CA ALA A 277 -3.50 3.10 -2.29
C ALA A 277 -4.19 3.08 -0.93
N LEU A 278 -5.43 2.61 -0.86
CA LEU A 278 -6.15 2.37 0.40
C LEU A 278 -6.01 0.89 0.78
N CYS A 279 -5.39 0.60 1.91
CA CYS A 279 -5.16 -0.75 2.41
C CYS A 279 -6.03 -0.98 3.66
N LEU A 280 -6.97 -1.92 3.57
CA LEU A 280 -7.91 -2.27 4.63
C LEU A 280 -7.45 -3.57 5.32
N SER A 281 -7.05 -3.46 6.58
CA SER A 281 -6.54 -4.61 7.33
C SER A 281 -7.61 -5.63 7.69
N GLY A 282 -7.16 -6.83 8.06
CA GLY A 282 -7.99 -7.77 8.81
C GLY A 282 -8.44 -7.23 10.18
N GLY A 283 -9.30 -7.96 10.89
CA GLY A 283 -9.72 -7.61 12.25
C GLY A 283 -11.09 -8.11 12.72
N ALA A 284 -11.60 -9.20 12.12
CA ALA A 284 -12.94 -9.75 12.42
C ALA A 284 -14.05 -8.68 12.32
N SER A 285 -15.00 -8.59 13.26
CA SER A 285 -16.08 -7.60 13.22
C SER A 285 -15.59 -6.14 13.27
N PHE A 286 -14.35 -5.87 13.71
CA PHE A 286 -13.78 -4.51 13.61
C PHE A 286 -13.51 -4.10 12.15
N GLY A 287 -13.51 -5.06 11.21
CA GLY A 287 -13.50 -4.76 9.78
C GLY A 287 -14.63 -3.83 9.33
N TYR A 288 -15.76 -3.80 10.04
CA TYR A 288 -16.89 -2.94 9.69
C TYR A 288 -16.63 -1.45 9.91
N TYR A 289 -15.63 -1.05 10.73
CA TYR A 289 -15.18 0.35 10.78
C TYR A 289 -14.67 0.84 9.41
N HIS A 290 -14.19 -0.06 8.55
CA HIS A 290 -13.71 0.30 7.21
C HIS A 290 -14.81 0.87 6.32
N PHE A 291 -16.10 0.54 6.54
CA PHE A 291 -17.18 1.21 5.83
C PHE A 291 -17.16 2.72 6.07
N GLY A 292 -16.91 3.14 7.31
CA GLY A 292 -16.81 4.56 7.67
C GLY A 292 -15.59 5.24 7.04
N VAL A 293 -14.49 4.50 6.94
CA VAL A 293 -13.25 4.98 6.29
C VAL A 293 -13.49 5.16 4.79
N VAL A 294 -14.00 4.14 4.11
CA VAL A 294 -14.37 4.20 2.68
C VAL A 294 -15.35 5.34 2.44
N LYS A 295 -16.37 5.49 3.29
CA LYS A 295 -17.34 6.58 3.20
C LYS A 295 -16.69 7.95 3.35
N ALA A 296 -15.76 8.14 4.29
CA ALA A 296 -15.04 9.42 4.42
C ALA A 296 -14.16 9.74 3.19
N PHE A 297 -13.48 8.74 2.62
CA PHE A 297 -12.74 8.93 1.36
C PHE A 297 -13.66 9.24 0.19
N PHE A 298 -14.78 8.54 0.10
CA PHE A 298 -15.78 8.69 -0.95
C PHE A 298 -16.47 10.06 -0.90
N ASP A 299 -16.97 10.46 0.28
CA ASP A 299 -17.64 11.75 0.52
C ASP A 299 -16.69 12.93 0.22
N ALA A 300 -15.39 12.77 0.45
CA ALA A 300 -14.37 13.78 0.14
C ALA A 300 -13.87 13.73 -1.33
N GLY A 301 -14.31 12.77 -2.14
CA GLY A 301 -13.81 12.57 -3.51
C GLY A 301 -12.33 12.18 -3.57
N LEU A 302 -11.82 11.52 -2.52
CA LEU A 302 -10.41 11.12 -2.33
C LEU A 302 -10.21 9.60 -2.35
N LEU A 303 -11.24 8.81 -2.67
CA LEU A 303 -11.12 7.36 -2.75
C LEU A 303 -10.09 6.96 -3.84
N PRO A 304 -8.97 6.31 -3.47
CA PRO A 304 -7.94 5.96 -4.43
C PRO A 304 -8.37 4.82 -5.34
N ARG A 305 -7.79 4.77 -6.55
CA ARG A 305 -8.10 3.74 -7.54
C ARG A 305 -7.58 2.36 -7.13
N VAL A 306 -6.47 2.30 -6.39
CA VAL A 306 -5.89 1.05 -5.88
C VAL A 306 -6.40 0.80 -4.46
N ILE A 307 -7.16 -0.29 -4.29
CA ILE A 307 -7.69 -0.70 -3.00
C ILE A 307 -7.20 -2.12 -2.71
N SER A 308 -6.59 -2.31 -1.54
CA SER A 308 -6.13 -3.60 -1.04
C SER A 308 -6.90 -3.97 0.21
N GLY A 309 -7.26 -5.24 0.36
CA GLY A 309 -7.91 -5.72 1.57
C GLY A 309 -7.48 -7.13 1.92
N THR A 310 -7.44 -7.41 3.22
CA THR A 310 -7.17 -8.74 3.77
C THR A 310 -8.27 -9.12 4.75
N SER A 311 -8.74 -10.36 4.67
CA SER A 311 -9.78 -10.91 5.55
C SER A 311 -11.05 -10.03 5.54
N ALA A 312 -11.56 -9.60 6.70
CA ALA A 312 -12.68 -8.65 6.77
C ALA A 312 -12.45 -7.36 5.96
N GLY A 313 -11.22 -6.81 5.92
CA GLY A 313 -10.90 -5.67 5.06
C GLY A 313 -11.00 -5.97 3.56
N GLY A 314 -10.77 -7.23 3.17
CA GLY A 314 -11.00 -7.74 1.81
C GLY A 314 -12.47 -7.64 1.39
N LEU A 315 -13.40 -7.97 2.30
CA LEU A 315 -14.84 -7.89 2.04
C LEU A 315 -15.27 -6.44 1.73
N ILE A 316 -14.84 -5.48 2.54
CA ILE A 316 -15.16 -4.06 2.34
C ILE A 316 -14.43 -3.51 1.10
N ALA A 317 -13.18 -3.92 0.85
CA ALA A 317 -12.45 -3.56 -0.37
C ALA A 317 -13.18 -4.07 -1.63
N ALA A 318 -13.66 -5.31 -1.60
CA ALA A 318 -14.42 -5.90 -2.69
C ALA A 318 -15.74 -5.15 -2.89
N PHE A 319 -16.50 -4.86 -1.83
CA PHE A 319 -17.70 -4.03 -1.91
C PHE A 319 -17.42 -2.67 -2.57
N ALA A 320 -16.36 -1.98 -2.15
CA ALA A 320 -15.96 -0.71 -2.72
C ALA A 320 -15.49 -0.79 -4.19
N CYS A 321 -15.05 -1.96 -4.67
CA CYS A 321 -14.58 -2.15 -6.05
C CYS A 321 -15.62 -2.79 -6.99
N CYS A 322 -16.61 -3.49 -6.44
CA CYS A 322 -17.64 -4.21 -7.20
C CYS A 322 -18.83 -3.31 -7.54
N TYR A 323 -19.12 -2.33 -6.69
CA TYR A 323 -20.20 -1.37 -6.88
C TYR A 323 -19.69 -0.04 -7.45
N THR A 324 -20.50 0.59 -8.30
CA THR A 324 -20.22 1.90 -8.90
C THR A 324 -20.32 3.02 -7.87
N ASP A 325 -19.87 4.22 -8.23
CA ASP A 325 -19.87 5.36 -7.30
C ASP A 325 -21.32 5.79 -6.97
N GLU A 326 -22.22 5.71 -7.94
CA GLU A 326 -23.64 5.98 -7.78
C GLU A 326 -24.31 4.96 -6.84
N GLU A 327 -23.98 3.67 -6.98
CA GLU A 327 -24.47 2.61 -6.09
C GLU A 327 -23.91 2.76 -4.66
N LEU A 328 -22.61 3.03 -4.52
CA LEU A 328 -21.98 3.21 -3.20
C LEU A 328 -22.54 4.41 -2.44
N LYS A 329 -22.85 5.51 -3.15
CA LYS A 329 -23.47 6.70 -2.55
C LYS A 329 -24.78 6.37 -1.85
N VAL A 330 -25.55 5.42 -2.40
CA VAL A 330 -26.84 5.00 -1.84
C VAL A 330 -26.65 3.93 -0.76
N MET A 331 -25.70 3.01 -0.91
CA MET A 331 -25.55 1.84 -0.03
C MET A 331 -24.67 2.04 1.21
N LEU A 332 -23.83 3.08 1.29
CA LEU A 332 -22.99 3.36 2.46
C LEU A 332 -23.81 4.01 3.60
N VAL A 333 -24.84 3.29 4.04
CA VAL A 333 -25.86 3.70 5.01
C VAL A 333 -26.06 2.62 6.08
N PRO A 334 -26.63 2.94 7.26
CA PRO A 334 -26.83 1.99 8.35
C PRO A 334 -27.69 0.77 8.00
N GLU A 335 -28.59 0.88 7.02
CA GLU A 335 -29.45 -0.20 6.52
C GLU A 335 -28.66 -1.36 5.89
N LEU A 336 -27.39 -1.13 5.53
CA LEU A 336 -26.49 -2.18 5.05
C LEU A 336 -26.28 -3.29 6.10
N ALA A 337 -26.49 -3.00 7.38
CA ALA A 337 -26.41 -3.97 8.47
C ALA A 337 -27.27 -5.20 8.24
N ASP A 338 -28.44 -5.04 7.61
CA ASP A 338 -29.37 -6.14 7.33
C ASP A 338 -28.79 -7.23 6.42
N LYS A 339 -27.71 -6.91 5.69
CA LYS A 339 -27.00 -7.85 4.80
C LYS A 339 -25.71 -8.39 5.42
N ILE A 340 -25.30 -7.86 6.57
CA ILE A 340 -24.12 -8.30 7.32
C ILE A 340 -24.56 -9.38 8.33
N THR A 341 -24.90 -10.58 7.84
CA THR A 341 -25.40 -11.68 8.67
C THR A 341 -24.37 -12.82 8.85
N ALA A 342 -23.08 -12.50 8.88
CA ALA A 342 -22.01 -13.50 8.88
C ALA A 342 -22.05 -14.45 10.10
N CYS A 343 -22.53 -13.97 11.25
CA CYS A 343 -22.57 -14.64 12.55
C CYS A 343 -23.98 -15.01 13.05
N GLU A 344 -24.98 -15.11 12.17
CA GLU A 344 -26.39 -15.35 12.55
C GLU A 344 -26.66 -16.70 13.26
N GLU A 345 -25.76 -17.68 13.14
CA GLU A 345 -25.95 -19.02 13.69
C GLU A 345 -25.85 -19.07 15.22
N SER A 346 -26.76 -19.82 15.84
CA SER A 346 -26.74 -20.03 17.29
C SER A 346 -25.51 -20.79 17.77
N VAL A 347 -25.12 -20.55 19.03
CA VAL A 347 -23.93 -21.17 19.63
C VAL A 347 -23.95 -22.69 19.57
N THR A 348 -25.12 -23.29 19.76
CA THR A 348 -25.31 -24.74 19.71
C THR A 348 -25.01 -25.32 18.32
N VAL A 349 -25.36 -24.60 17.25
CA VAL A 349 -25.15 -25.06 15.87
C VAL A 349 -23.68 -24.98 15.49
N TRP A 350 -23.05 -23.82 15.68
CA TRP A 350 -21.65 -23.66 15.29
C TRP A 350 -20.70 -24.46 16.20
N MET A 351 -21.01 -24.65 17.49
CA MET A 351 -20.16 -25.45 18.39
C MET A 351 -20.15 -26.94 17.99
N LYS A 352 -21.31 -27.50 17.60
CA LYS A 352 -21.37 -28.87 17.05
C LYS A 352 -20.53 -29.00 15.77
N ARG A 353 -20.58 -28.00 14.89
CA ARG A 353 -19.74 -27.94 13.68
C ARG A 353 -18.27 -27.82 14.02
N PHE A 354 -17.91 -26.96 14.96
CA PHE A 354 -16.54 -26.76 15.41
C PHE A 354 -15.93 -28.05 15.95
N LEU A 355 -16.67 -28.80 16.76
CA LEU A 355 -16.23 -30.11 17.26
C LEU A 355 -16.05 -31.15 16.14
N LYS A 356 -16.87 -31.09 15.08
CA LYS A 356 -16.82 -32.06 13.97
C LYS A 356 -15.77 -31.71 12.90
N THR A 357 -15.60 -30.43 12.58
CA THR A 357 -14.86 -29.94 11.40
C THR A 357 -13.71 -29.00 11.75
N GLY A 358 -13.59 -28.56 13.00
CA GLY A 358 -12.60 -27.57 13.43
C GLY A 358 -12.90 -26.13 12.98
N ALA A 359 -14.02 -25.86 12.31
CA ALA A 359 -14.41 -24.55 11.82
C ALA A 359 -15.70 -24.04 12.46
N ARG A 360 -15.76 -22.73 12.73
CA ARG A 360 -16.96 -22.04 13.20
C ARG A 360 -17.97 -21.85 12.07
N PHE A 361 -17.52 -21.29 10.94
CA PHE A 361 -18.41 -20.96 9.82
C PHE A 361 -18.45 -22.07 8.77
N ASP A 362 -19.61 -22.22 8.13
CA ASP A 362 -19.75 -23.06 6.94
C ASP A 362 -19.28 -22.30 5.68
N SER A 363 -18.38 -22.90 4.91
CA SER A 363 -17.83 -22.31 3.69
C SER A 363 -18.91 -22.06 2.64
N VAL A 364 -19.90 -22.92 2.50
CA VAL A 364 -20.94 -22.80 1.46
C VAL A 364 -21.94 -21.69 1.82
N ALA A 365 -22.44 -21.67 3.05
CA ALA A 365 -23.29 -20.58 3.54
C ALA A 365 -22.59 -19.22 3.45
N TRP A 366 -21.29 -19.17 3.78
CA TRP A 366 -20.54 -17.92 3.72
C TRP A 366 -20.28 -17.45 2.28
N ALA A 367 -20.09 -18.38 1.33
CA ALA A 367 -20.01 -18.05 -0.09
C ALA A 367 -21.30 -17.38 -0.62
N ARG A 368 -22.48 -17.88 -0.19
CA ARG A 368 -23.77 -17.25 -0.53
C ARG A 368 -23.84 -15.83 0.01
N LYS A 369 -23.45 -15.60 1.27
CA LYS A 369 -23.43 -14.25 1.87
C LYS A 369 -22.46 -13.29 1.19
N CYS A 370 -21.25 -13.76 0.86
CA CYS A 370 -20.25 -12.97 0.13
C CYS A 370 -20.68 -12.59 -1.29
N SER A 371 -21.63 -13.33 -1.88
CA SER A 371 -22.17 -13.02 -3.21
C SER A 371 -22.85 -11.65 -3.25
N PHE A 372 -23.50 -11.21 -2.17
CA PHE A 372 -24.06 -9.85 -2.10
C PHE A 372 -22.96 -8.77 -2.23
N PHE A 373 -21.86 -8.88 -1.48
CA PHE A 373 -20.78 -7.88 -1.50
C PHE A 373 -20.00 -7.86 -2.81
N THR A 374 -20.04 -8.95 -3.57
CA THR A 374 -19.30 -9.13 -4.82
C THR A 374 -20.18 -9.11 -6.07
N ARG A 375 -21.47 -8.80 -5.93
CA ARG A 375 -22.47 -8.83 -7.02
C ARG A 375 -22.52 -10.17 -7.75
N GLY A 376 -22.48 -11.25 -6.99
CA GLY A 376 -22.51 -12.63 -7.46
C GLY A 376 -21.12 -13.11 -7.80
N SER A 377 -21.01 -13.98 -8.81
CA SER A 377 -19.73 -14.56 -9.21
C SER A 377 -18.94 -13.66 -10.14
N MET A 378 -18.75 -12.40 -9.72
CA MET A 378 -17.92 -11.44 -10.45
C MET A 378 -16.44 -11.77 -10.30
N THR A 379 -15.70 -11.62 -11.40
CA THR A 379 -14.24 -11.79 -11.44
C THR A 379 -13.49 -10.49 -11.21
N PHE A 380 -12.20 -10.55 -10.88
CA PHE A 380 -11.35 -9.35 -10.75
C PHE A 380 -11.33 -8.51 -12.03
N LYS A 381 -11.31 -9.15 -13.19
CA LYS A 381 -11.41 -8.49 -14.49
C LYS A 381 -12.74 -7.77 -14.67
N GLU A 382 -13.86 -8.45 -14.43
CA GLU A 382 -15.19 -7.87 -14.57
C GLU A 382 -15.39 -6.67 -13.62
N ALA A 383 -14.94 -6.78 -12.36
CA ALA A 383 -15.01 -5.70 -11.39
C ALA A 383 -14.18 -4.47 -11.84
N TYR A 384 -12.97 -4.69 -12.33
CA TYR A 384 -12.12 -3.62 -12.86
C TYR A 384 -12.73 -2.96 -14.10
N LEU A 385 -13.31 -3.71 -15.03
CA LEU A 385 -13.95 -3.13 -16.22
C LEU A 385 -15.22 -2.35 -15.87
N ARG A 386 -15.93 -2.73 -14.81
CA ARG A 386 -17.15 -2.05 -14.36
C ARG A 386 -16.87 -0.73 -13.65
N THR A 387 -15.90 -0.70 -12.73
CA THR A 387 -15.69 0.48 -11.87
C THR A 387 -14.40 1.23 -12.17
N GLY A 388 -13.43 0.57 -12.82
CA GLY A 388 -12.06 1.05 -13.00
C GLY A 388 -11.22 1.09 -11.73
N ARG A 389 -11.75 0.60 -10.60
CA ARG A 389 -10.99 0.40 -9.35
C ARG A 389 -10.25 -0.93 -9.37
N ILE A 390 -9.05 -0.92 -8.81
CA ILE A 390 -8.14 -2.06 -8.77
C ILE A 390 -8.27 -2.71 -7.39
N LEU A 391 -8.95 -3.85 -7.35
CA LEU A 391 -9.07 -4.70 -6.17
C LEU A 391 -7.84 -5.59 -6.01
N ASN A 392 -7.27 -5.60 -4.82
CA ASN A 392 -6.17 -6.49 -4.42
C ASN A 392 -6.56 -7.26 -3.16
N ILE A 393 -6.47 -8.60 -3.22
CA ILE A 393 -6.74 -9.46 -2.06
C ILE A 393 -5.53 -10.37 -1.82
N SER A 394 -5.10 -10.49 -0.56
CA SER A 394 -3.96 -11.32 -0.17
C SER A 394 -4.40 -12.70 0.32
N VAL A 395 -3.73 -13.75 -0.15
CA VAL A 395 -4.00 -15.15 0.25
C VAL A 395 -2.69 -15.92 0.41
N ILE A 396 -2.69 -16.95 1.25
CA ILE A 396 -1.54 -17.86 1.41
C ILE A 396 -1.97 -19.27 1.00
N PRO A 397 -1.21 -19.98 0.16
CA PRO A 397 -1.46 -21.40 -0.07
C PRO A 397 -1.36 -22.20 1.23
N ALA A 398 -2.12 -23.26 1.38
CA ALA A 398 -2.16 -24.06 2.60
C ALA A 398 -0.82 -24.73 2.93
N ASP A 399 0.03 -24.90 1.92
CA ASP A 399 1.41 -25.35 2.01
C ASP A 399 2.30 -24.39 2.82
N ARG A 400 3.14 -24.94 3.70
CA ARG A 400 3.90 -24.18 4.70
C ARG A 400 4.96 -23.29 4.08
N HIS A 401 5.57 -23.67 2.96
CA HIS A 401 6.69 -22.92 2.39
C HIS A 401 6.29 -21.96 1.27
N SER A 402 5.03 -22.03 0.83
CA SER A 402 4.52 -21.22 -0.27
C SER A 402 4.29 -19.76 0.13
N PRO A 403 4.84 -18.75 -0.58
CA PRO A 403 4.72 -17.34 -0.19
C PRO A 403 3.29 -16.79 -0.32
N THR A 404 3.06 -15.61 0.27
CA THR A 404 1.80 -14.86 0.10
C THR A 404 1.59 -14.51 -1.38
N LYS A 405 0.39 -14.75 -1.89
CA LYS A 405 -0.04 -14.37 -3.24
C LYS A 405 -0.97 -13.17 -3.15
N LEU A 406 -0.77 -12.20 -4.05
CA LEU A 406 -1.65 -11.03 -4.21
C LEU A 406 -2.49 -11.21 -5.47
N LEU A 407 -3.79 -11.40 -5.30
CA LEU A 407 -4.75 -11.62 -6.38
C LEU A 407 -5.39 -10.29 -6.79
N ASN A 408 -5.34 -10.00 -8.09
CA ASN A 408 -5.89 -8.80 -8.72
C ASN A 408 -6.17 -9.06 -10.21
N TYR A 409 -6.65 -8.04 -10.93
CA TYR A 409 -6.98 -8.16 -12.36
C TYR A 409 -5.78 -8.50 -13.28
N ILE A 410 -4.54 -8.29 -12.83
CA ILE A 410 -3.32 -8.62 -13.59
C ILE A 410 -2.90 -10.07 -13.29
N THR A 411 -2.83 -10.43 -12.00
CA THR A 411 -2.29 -11.72 -11.55
C THR A 411 -3.31 -12.86 -11.65
N ALA A 412 -4.60 -12.56 -11.46
CA ALA A 412 -5.68 -13.53 -11.46
C ALA A 412 -6.98 -12.88 -12.02
N PRO A 413 -7.02 -12.52 -13.32
CA PRO A 413 -8.15 -11.79 -13.91
C PRO A 413 -9.48 -12.54 -13.81
N ASP A 414 -9.46 -13.85 -14.06
CA ASP A 414 -10.66 -14.66 -14.22
C ASP A 414 -11.08 -15.35 -12.91
N THR A 415 -10.40 -15.08 -11.79
CA THR A 415 -10.79 -15.68 -10.50
C THR A 415 -12.00 -14.98 -9.89
N VAL A 416 -12.87 -15.76 -9.27
CA VAL A 416 -14.12 -15.30 -8.68
C VAL A 416 -13.83 -14.67 -7.32
N ILE A 417 -14.28 -13.42 -7.13
CA ILE A 417 -13.90 -12.60 -5.98
C ILE A 417 -14.38 -13.20 -4.67
N TRP A 418 -15.65 -13.66 -4.56
CA TRP A 418 -16.15 -14.23 -3.30
C TRP A 418 -15.35 -15.45 -2.85
N SER A 419 -14.93 -16.33 -3.76
CA SER A 419 -14.10 -17.50 -3.40
C SER A 419 -12.73 -17.08 -2.87
N THR A 420 -12.18 -15.98 -3.40
CA THR A 420 -10.93 -15.38 -2.94
C THR A 420 -11.10 -14.71 -1.56
N LEU A 421 -12.26 -14.10 -1.29
CA LEU A 421 -12.58 -13.54 0.03
C LEU A 421 -12.66 -14.64 1.10
N LEU A 422 -13.30 -15.77 0.78
CA LEU A 422 -13.34 -16.93 1.66
C LEU A 422 -11.93 -17.45 1.97
N ALA A 423 -11.09 -17.59 0.93
CA ALA A 423 -9.67 -17.95 1.10
C ALA A 423 -8.93 -16.93 1.97
N SER A 424 -9.16 -15.64 1.74
CA SER A 424 -8.54 -14.56 2.50
C SER A 424 -9.00 -14.46 3.94
N ALA A 425 -10.05 -15.14 4.35
CA ALA A 425 -10.55 -15.15 5.74
C ALA A 425 -10.57 -16.57 6.34
N ALA A 426 -9.95 -17.53 5.67
CA ALA A 426 -9.71 -18.87 6.16
C ALA A 426 -8.59 -18.88 7.22
N VAL A 427 -8.94 -18.36 8.41
CA VAL A 427 -8.13 -18.42 9.63
C VAL A 427 -8.42 -19.74 10.36
N PRO A 428 -7.40 -20.48 10.82
CA PRO A 428 -7.61 -21.70 11.59
C PRO A 428 -8.57 -21.50 12.78
N GLY A 429 -9.55 -22.39 12.92
CA GLY A 429 -10.60 -22.30 13.94
C GLY A 429 -11.83 -21.49 13.53
N ILE A 430 -11.71 -20.58 12.55
CA ILE A 430 -12.83 -19.77 12.04
C ILE A 430 -13.42 -20.43 10.79
N LEU A 431 -12.57 -20.65 9.77
CA LEU A 431 -12.96 -21.25 8.50
C LEU A 431 -11.81 -22.14 8.01
N ASN A 432 -12.16 -23.33 7.52
CA ASN A 432 -11.19 -24.26 6.98
C ASN A 432 -10.56 -23.73 5.68
N PRO A 433 -9.34 -24.17 5.31
CA PRO A 433 -8.72 -23.76 4.07
C PRO A 433 -9.61 -24.10 2.86
N VAL A 434 -9.85 -23.13 1.98
CA VAL A 434 -10.80 -23.26 0.85
C VAL A 434 -10.09 -23.24 -0.50
N VAL A 435 -10.79 -23.69 -1.54
CA VAL A 435 -10.32 -23.62 -2.94
C VAL A 435 -10.76 -22.29 -3.56
N ILE A 436 -9.91 -21.70 -4.39
CA ILE A 436 -10.27 -20.50 -5.17
C ILE A 436 -10.87 -20.96 -6.50
N MET A 437 -11.95 -20.30 -6.94
CA MET A 437 -12.65 -20.63 -8.19
C MET A 437 -12.25 -19.66 -9.30
N GLN A 438 -12.19 -20.16 -10.53
CA GLN A 438 -11.97 -19.42 -11.76
C GLN A 438 -13.18 -19.56 -12.67
N LYS A 439 -13.61 -18.46 -13.28
CA LYS A 439 -14.67 -18.42 -14.28
C LYS A 439 -14.08 -18.66 -15.68
N LEU A 440 -14.64 -19.64 -16.39
CA LEU A 440 -14.28 -19.95 -17.77
C LEU A 440 -15.04 -19.02 -18.73
N LYS A 441 -14.64 -19.05 -20.01
CA LYS A 441 -15.24 -18.22 -21.06
C LYS A 441 -16.70 -18.57 -21.35
N ASP A 442 -17.10 -19.81 -21.05
CA ASP A 442 -18.47 -20.30 -21.15
C ASP A 442 -19.35 -19.84 -19.97
N GLY A 443 -18.77 -19.17 -18.97
CA GLY A 443 -19.47 -18.69 -17.78
C GLY A 443 -19.47 -19.68 -16.62
N THR A 444 -19.07 -20.94 -16.85
CA THR A 444 -18.94 -21.95 -15.79
C THR A 444 -17.78 -21.63 -14.86
N ILE A 445 -17.83 -22.12 -13.62
CA ILE A 445 -16.73 -21.96 -12.68
C ILE A 445 -16.05 -23.29 -12.38
N VAL A 446 -14.72 -23.27 -12.36
CA VAL A 446 -13.86 -24.42 -12.08
C VAL A 446 -12.82 -24.05 -11.02
N PRO A 447 -12.24 -25.02 -10.30
CA PRO A 447 -11.12 -24.75 -9.41
C PRO A 447 -9.96 -24.06 -10.13
N TRP A 448 -9.41 -23.00 -9.54
CA TRP A 448 -8.27 -22.29 -10.08
C TRP A 448 -7.02 -23.19 -10.01
N ASN A 449 -6.37 -23.39 -11.15
CA ASN A 449 -5.30 -24.38 -11.36
C ASN A 449 -4.04 -24.08 -10.52
N TRP A 450 -4.03 -24.50 -9.25
CA TRP A 450 -2.82 -24.73 -8.45
C TRP A 450 -2.97 -25.75 -7.31
N GLY A 451 -4.06 -26.52 -7.25
CA GLY A 451 -4.17 -27.70 -6.38
C GLY A 451 -3.90 -27.47 -4.88
N SER A 452 -3.88 -26.23 -4.42
CA SER A 452 -3.64 -25.86 -3.04
C SER A 452 -4.89 -25.20 -2.51
N ARG A 453 -5.41 -25.69 -1.37
CA ARG A 453 -6.30 -24.88 -0.54
C ARG A 453 -5.59 -23.59 -0.15
N PHE A 454 -6.32 -22.54 0.14
CA PHE A 454 -5.80 -21.25 0.54
C PHE A 454 -6.29 -20.88 1.94
N LYS A 455 -5.47 -20.10 2.62
CA LYS A 455 -5.64 -19.60 3.98
C LYS A 455 -5.50 -18.08 3.98
N ASP A 456 -5.90 -17.47 5.09
CA ASP A 456 -5.86 -16.02 5.28
C ASP A 456 -4.42 -15.47 5.12
N GLY A 457 -4.26 -14.44 4.28
CA GLY A 457 -3.00 -13.76 4.02
C GLY A 457 -2.39 -13.07 5.26
N SER A 458 -3.24 -12.65 6.20
CA SER A 458 -2.84 -11.99 7.44
C SER A 458 -2.10 -12.89 8.42
N LEU A 459 -1.98 -14.20 8.17
CA LEU A 459 -1.13 -15.07 8.99
C LEU A 459 0.37 -14.77 8.79
N ARG A 460 0.76 -14.25 7.63
CA ARG A 460 2.16 -13.84 7.35
C ARG A 460 2.29 -12.36 7.08
N VAL A 461 1.44 -11.81 6.23
CA VAL A 461 1.52 -10.42 5.80
C VAL A 461 0.11 -9.88 5.65
N ASP A 462 -0.36 -9.11 6.64
CA ASP A 462 -1.66 -8.43 6.58
C ASP A 462 -1.74 -7.46 5.39
N ILE A 463 -0.68 -6.66 5.14
CA ILE A 463 -0.66 -5.66 4.08
C ILE A 463 0.55 -5.88 3.14
N PRO A 464 0.34 -6.36 1.90
CA PRO A 464 1.43 -6.72 0.99
C PRO A 464 1.99 -5.48 0.25
N LEU A 465 2.60 -4.55 0.99
CA LEU A 465 3.14 -3.28 0.46
C LEU A 465 4.12 -3.47 -0.72
N GLN A 466 4.99 -4.47 -0.63
CA GLN A 466 5.94 -4.78 -1.71
C GLN A 466 5.22 -5.22 -2.99
N GLY A 467 4.16 -6.03 -2.88
CA GLY A 467 3.35 -6.45 -4.02
C GLY A 467 2.64 -5.26 -4.66
N LEU A 468 2.05 -4.37 -3.85
CA LEU A 468 1.39 -3.16 -4.33
C LEU A 468 2.35 -2.21 -5.05
N ASN A 469 3.56 -2.05 -4.52
CA ASN A 469 4.61 -1.27 -5.17
C ASN A 469 5.03 -1.89 -6.52
N LEU A 470 5.25 -3.20 -6.57
CA LEU A 470 5.68 -3.90 -7.79
C LEU A 470 4.64 -3.85 -8.92
N TYR A 471 3.36 -4.05 -8.62
CA TYR A 471 2.31 -4.13 -9.65
C TYR A 471 1.75 -2.76 -10.02
N PHE A 472 1.63 -1.83 -9.06
CA PHE A 472 0.88 -0.58 -9.25
C PHE A 472 1.68 0.68 -8.90
N ASN A 473 2.99 0.56 -8.64
CA ASN A 473 3.85 1.69 -8.26
C ASN A 473 3.29 2.48 -7.06
N VAL A 474 2.73 1.77 -6.07
CA VAL A 474 2.22 2.38 -4.86
C VAL A 474 3.38 2.88 -4.00
N THR A 475 3.44 4.19 -3.79
CA THR A 475 4.46 4.87 -2.97
C THR A 475 3.87 5.48 -1.70
N ASN A 476 2.56 5.77 -1.69
CA ASN A 476 1.84 6.31 -0.55
C ASN A 476 0.69 5.37 -0.13
N PRO A 477 0.98 4.29 0.61
CA PRO A 477 -0.04 3.42 1.16
C PRO A 477 -0.73 4.07 2.36
N VAL A 478 -2.05 4.28 2.23
CA VAL A 478 -2.93 4.69 3.32
C VAL A 478 -3.53 3.43 3.94
N VAL A 479 -3.14 3.12 5.16
CA VAL A 479 -3.56 1.91 5.87
C VAL A 479 -4.67 2.25 6.86
N SER A 480 -5.78 1.53 6.79
CA SER A 480 -6.79 1.51 7.85
C SER A 480 -6.57 0.24 8.66
N GLN A 481 -6.16 0.38 9.91
CA GLN A 481 -5.77 -0.74 10.75
C GLN A 481 -6.77 -0.93 11.89
N VAL A 482 -7.40 -2.10 11.89
CA VAL A 482 -8.43 -2.50 12.86
C VAL A 482 -8.08 -3.79 13.60
N ASN A 483 -6.87 -4.35 13.39
CA ASN A 483 -6.44 -5.54 14.09
C ASN A 483 -6.46 -5.33 15.62
N PRO A 484 -7.20 -6.18 16.37
CA PRO A 484 -7.34 -6.07 17.82
C PRO A 484 -5.99 -6.09 18.53
N HIS A 485 -5.12 -7.04 18.20
CA HIS A 485 -3.81 -7.19 18.86
C HIS A 485 -2.87 -5.99 18.61
N VAL A 486 -3.03 -5.29 17.49
CA VAL A 486 -2.20 -4.12 17.13
C VAL A 486 -2.67 -2.85 17.83
N HIS A 487 -3.98 -2.71 18.03
CA HIS A 487 -4.58 -1.52 18.64
C HIS A 487 -4.02 -1.24 20.05
N LEU A 488 -3.62 -2.28 20.78
CA LEU A 488 -3.00 -2.14 22.09
C LEU A 488 -1.63 -1.46 22.03
N PHE A 489 -0.83 -1.67 20.98
CA PHE A 489 0.55 -1.18 20.84
C PHE A 489 0.66 0.13 20.05
N PHE A 490 -0.46 0.72 19.62
CA PHE A 490 -0.43 1.98 18.90
C PHE A 490 -0.36 3.17 19.87
N PHE A 491 0.80 3.81 19.92
CA PHE A 491 1.03 5.07 20.60
C PHE A 491 1.75 6.00 19.62
N ALA A 492 1.20 7.21 19.46
CA ALA A 492 1.80 8.28 18.68
C ALA A 492 2.47 9.26 19.66
N PRO A 493 3.79 9.14 19.93
CA PRO A 493 4.44 9.83 21.04
C PRO A 493 4.50 11.34 20.85
N ARG A 494 4.45 11.84 19.61
CA ARG A 494 4.39 13.28 19.31
C ARG A 494 3.18 13.63 18.45
N GLY A 495 2.03 13.05 18.77
CA GLY A 495 0.81 13.25 18.01
C GLY A 495 0.82 12.55 16.66
N SER A 496 -0.26 12.73 15.92
CA SER A 496 -0.45 12.16 14.59
C SER A 496 -1.14 13.21 13.71
N ALA A 497 -1.01 13.14 12.38
CA ALA A 497 -1.68 14.07 11.47
C ALA A 497 -3.14 14.42 11.87
N GLY A 498 -3.44 15.72 12.01
CA GLY A 498 -4.73 16.26 12.44
C GLY A 498 -5.12 16.01 13.91
N LYS A 499 -4.20 15.50 14.73
CA LYS A 499 -4.37 15.23 16.17
C LYS A 499 -3.12 15.68 16.94
N PRO A 500 -3.01 16.99 17.23
CA PRO A 500 -1.91 17.52 18.02
C PRO A 500 -1.93 17.06 19.47
N VAL A 501 -0.74 17.06 20.09
CA VAL A 501 -0.58 16.69 21.49
C VAL A 501 -1.34 17.68 22.36
N ALA A 502 -2.02 17.19 23.40
CA ALA A 502 -2.88 18.02 24.22
C ALA A 502 -2.13 19.06 25.08
N HIS A 503 -0.82 18.89 25.28
CA HIS A 503 0.03 19.69 26.15
C HIS A 503 0.96 20.62 25.33
N ARG A 504 1.44 21.72 25.94
CA ARG A 504 2.42 22.66 25.34
C ARG A 504 2.09 23.10 23.91
N LYS A 505 0.81 23.43 23.64
CA LYS A 505 0.35 23.91 22.33
C LYS A 505 0.76 22.96 21.17
N GLY A 506 0.55 21.65 21.32
CA GLY A 506 0.89 20.66 20.29
C GLY A 506 2.36 20.20 20.29
N LYS A 507 3.25 21.00 20.89
CA LYS A 507 4.69 20.77 20.89
C LYS A 507 5.13 19.87 22.04
N GLY A 508 5.62 18.67 21.70
CA GLY A 508 6.34 17.81 22.64
C GLY A 508 5.85 16.35 22.67
N TRP A 509 6.25 15.66 23.74
CA TRP A 509 5.97 14.25 23.94
C TRP A 509 4.65 14.03 24.69
N ARG A 510 3.87 13.06 24.24
CA ARG A 510 2.58 12.67 24.79
C ARG A 510 2.76 12.14 26.21
N GLY A 511 2.20 12.84 27.19
CA GLY A 511 2.39 12.51 28.60
C GLY A 511 3.72 12.96 29.22
N ASN A 512 4.59 13.66 28.47
CA ASN A 512 5.99 14.02 28.77
C ASN A 512 7.01 13.01 28.24
N PHE A 513 8.28 13.44 28.15
CA PHE A 513 9.39 12.67 27.59
C PHE A 513 9.57 11.33 28.31
N LEU A 514 9.63 11.31 29.65
CA LEU A 514 9.87 10.07 30.41
C LEU A 514 8.79 9.00 30.17
N LEU A 515 7.51 9.37 30.23
CA LEU A 515 6.41 8.42 30.01
C LEU A 515 6.37 7.93 28.55
N SER A 516 6.63 8.82 27.59
CA SER A 516 6.75 8.42 26.18
C SER A 516 7.98 7.53 25.92
N ALA A 517 9.13 7.83 26.54
CA ALA A 517 10.35 7.05 26.39
C ALA A 517 10.21 5.66 27.01
N ALA A 518 9.60 5.58 28.21
CA ALA A 518 9.31 4.32 28.87
C ALA A 518 8.32 3.46 28.06
N GLU A 519 7.28 4.08 27.48
CA GLU A 519 6.35 3.40 26.57
C GLU A 519 7.09 2.83 25.34
N GLN A 520 7.93 3.64 24.69
CA GLN A 520 8.68 3.20 23.51
C GLN A 520 9.66 2.08 23.84
N TRP A 521 10.38 2.21 24.96
CA TRP A 521 11.31 1.19 25.44
C TRP A 521 10.60 -0.14 25.70
N LEU A 522 9.48 -0.13 26.44
CA LEU A 522 8.68 -1.35 26.68
C LEU A 522 8.16 -1.97 25.38
N LYS A 523 7.70 -1.15 24.44
CA LYS A 523 7.26 -1.64 23.13
C LYS A 523 8.39 -2.33 22.37
N HIS A 524 9.60 -1.78 22.42
CA HIS A 524 10.77 -2.39 21.80
C HIS A 524 11.19 -3.71 22.49
N GLU A 525 11.16 -3.75 23.82
CA GLU A 525 11.44 -4.96 24.61
C GLU A 525 10.42 -6.07 24.31
N LEU A 526 9.12 -5.76 24.31
CA LEU A 526 8.07 -6.70 23.92
C LEU A 526 8.29 -7.23 22.50
N THR A 527 8.62 -6.35 21.55
CA THR A 527 8.92 -6.75 20.16
C THR A 527 10.14 -7.66 20.09
N LYS A 528 11.20 -7.37 20.86
CA LYS A 528 12.40 -8.20 20.98
C LYS A 528 12.03 -9.59 21.51
N ASN A 529 11.25 -9.66 22.58
CA ASN A 529 10.84 -10.92 23.20
C ASN A 529 9.99 -11.78 22.22
N PHE A 530 9.08 -11.18 21.45
CA PHE A 530 8.37 -11.90 20.38
C PHE A 530 9.29 -12.37 19.23
N LYS A 531 10.31 -11.61 18.86
CA LYS A 531 11.31 -12.04 17.87
C LYS A 531 12.10 -13.25 18.36
N VAL A 532 12.57 -13.22 19.61
CA VAL A 532 13.28 -14.35 20.24
C VAL A 532 12.42 -15.61 20.22
N ILE A 533 11.13 -15.50 20.57
CA ILE A 533 10.19 -16.63 20.52
C ILE A 533 10.06 -17.22 19.10
N ARG A 534 9.99 -16.36 18.08
CA ARG A 534 9.89 -16.79 16.68
C ARG A 534 11.19 -17.45 16.19
N ASP A 535 12.31 -16.77 16.39
CA ASP A 535 13.60 -17.16 15.81
C ASP A 535 14.15 -18.44 16.46
N LEU A 536 13.79 -18.69 17.72
CA LEU A 536 14.07 -19.95 18.43
C LEU A 536 12.97 -21.01 18.25
N GLU A 537 11.95 -20.78 17.42
CA GLU A 537 10.82 -21.69 17.16
C GLU A 537 10.16 -22.25 18.45
N LEU A 538 10.11 -21.43 19.51
CA LEU A 538 9.66 -21.89 20.84
C LEU A 538 8.15 -22.12 20.89
N LEU A 539 7.37 -21.34 20.14
CA LEU A 539 5.91 -21.48 20.09
C LEU A 539 5.50 -22.81 19.45
N PRO A 540 4.63 -23.60 20.10
CA PRO A 540 4.05 -24.78 19.46
C PRO A 540 3.16 -24.36 18.27
N THR A 541 3.07 -25.23 17.28
CA THR A 541 2.16 -25.07 16.14
C THR A 541 0.72 -25.23 16.62
N LEU A 542 0.07 -24.13 17.01
CA LEU A 542 -1.33 -24.15 17.38
C LEU A 542 -2.19 -24.26 16.11
N LEU A 543 -3.01 -25.32 15.99
CA LEU A 543 -3.79 -25.65 14.80
C LEU A 543 -2.94 -25.82 13.52
N GLY A 544 -1.71 -26.33 13.67
CA GLY A 544 -0.81 -26.58 12.54
C GLY A 544 -0.27 -25.31 11.87
N GLN A 545 -0.31 -24.16 12.56
CA GLN A 545 0.20 -22.88 12.07
C GLN A 545 1.11 -22.20 13.07
N ASP A 546 2.08 -21.45 12.53
CA ASP A 546 2.99 -20.61 13.30
C ASP A 546 2.36 -19.22 13.52
N TRP A 547 1.92 -18.94 14.75
CA TRP A 547 1.31 -17.65 15.12
C TRP A 547 2.31 -16.57 15.50
N SER A 548 3.58 -16.95 15.63
CA SER A 548 4.70 -16.08 16.00
C SER A 548 4.89 -14.92 15.01
N SER A 549 4.61 -15.13 13.73
CA SER A 549 4.71 -14.10 12.70
C SER A 549 3.64 -13.03 12.80
N VAL A 550 2.46 -13.33 13.35
CA VAL A 550 1.32 -12.39 13.41
C VAL A 550 1.64 -11.17 14.27
N PHE A 551 2.31 -11.37 15.40
CA PHE A 551 2.68 -10.25 16.30
C PHE A 551 3.83 -9.38 15.76
N LEU A 552 4.59 -9.88 14.77
CA LEU A 552 5.78 -9.21 14.23
C LEU A 552 5.54 -8.49 12.91
N GLN A 553 4.31 -8.48 12.41
CA GLN A 553 4.00 -7.86 11.12
C GLN A 553 4.09 -6.34 11.21
N ARG A 554 4.41 -5.72 10.07
CA ARG A 554 4.31 -4.27 9.91
C ARG A 554 2.86 -3.93 9.57
N PHE A 555 2.25 -3.09 10.42
CA PHE A 555 0.85 -2.69 10.33
C PHE A 555 0.68 -1.21 10.02
N ASP A 556 1.78 -0.51 9.73
CA ASP A 556 1.84 0.91 9.42
C ASP A 556 2.07 1.15 7.93
N GLY A 557 1.36 2.15 7.39
CA GLY A 557 1.61 2.73 6.08
C GLY A 557 2.17 4.15 6.19
N ALA A 558 2.36 4.81 5.05
CA ALA A 558 2.74 6.23 5.01
C ALA A 558 1.76 7.08 5.82
N ILE A 559 0.47 6.73 5.74
CA ILE A 559 -0.58 7.29 6.59
C ILE A 559 -1.35 6.12 7.18
N THR A 560 -1.50 6.11 8.50
CA THR A 560 -2.27 5.05 9.17
C THR A 560 -3.46 5.63 9.94
N ILE A 561 -4.64 5.09 9.65
CA ILE A 561 -5.94 5.44 10.22
C ILE A 561 -6.32 4.38 11.25
N TRP A 562 -6.74 4.86 12.41
CA TRP A 562 -7.03 4.04 13.57
C TRP A 562 -8.39 4.41 14.16
N PRO A 563 -9.46 3.68 13.81
CA PRO A 563 -10.75 3.79 14.45
C PRO A 563 -10.65 3.45 15.94
N ARG A 564 -11.30 4.24 16.79
CA ARG A 564 -11.31 3.97 18.24
C ARG A 564 -12.26 2.83 18.52
N THR A 565 -11.72 1.72 18.99
CA THR A 565 -12.51 0.52 19.27
C THR A 565 -12.68 0.33 20.77
N ARG A 566 -13.92 0.12 21.23
CA ARG A 566 -14.25 -0.14 22.65
C ARG A 566 -14.84 -1.53 22.87
N ASP A 567 -15.20 -2.26 21.82
CA ASP A 567 -16.14 -3.37 21.89
C ASP A 567 -15.47 -4.73 21.68
N TRP A 568 -14.47 -5.04 22.51
CA TRP A 568 -13.73 -6.31 22.49
C TRP A 568 -14.63 -7.54 22.71
N ILE A 569 -15.77 -7.35 23.38
CA ILE A 569 -16.73 -8.40 23.72
C ILE A 569 -17.57 -8.83 22.51
N ARG A 570 -17.80 -7.93 21.53
CA ARG A 570 -18.65 -8.15 20.35
C ARG A 570 -17.85 -8.40 19.07
N ILE A 571 -16.58 -8.78 19.21
CA ILE A 571 -15.63 -8.93 18.09
C ILE A 571 -16.00 -10.00 17.05
N LEU A 572 -16.88 -10.94 17.41
CA LEU A 572 -17.38 -12.00 16.54
C LEU A 572 -18.92 -12.04 16.54
N SER A 573 -19.53 -10.86 16.54
CA SER A 573 -20.98 -10.65 16.43
C SER A 573 -21.27 -9.76 15.22
N ASP A 574 -22.46 -9.93 14.64
CA ASP A 574 -22.93 -9.06 13.55
C ASP A 574 -23.42 -7.71 14.10
N PRO A 575 -23.25 -6.61 13.35
CA PRO A 575 -23.71 -5.29 13.77
C PRO A 575 -25.18 -5.09 13.43
N ASP A 576 -25.97 -4.60 14.40
CA ASP A 576 -27.31 -4.07 14.14
C ASP A 576 -27.23 -2.70 13.43
N ARG A 577 -28.32 -2.22 12.81
CA ARG A 577 -28.37 -0.89 12.17
C ARG A 577 -27.79 0.27 13.02
N PRO A 578 -28.20 0.48 14.29
CA PRO A 578 -27.62 1.54 15.12
C PRO A 578 -26.14 1.30 15.45
N GLU A 579 -25.73 0.04 15.54
CA GLU A 579 -24.33 -0.30 15.75
C GLU A 579 -23.50 0.01 14.49
N LEU A 580 -24.01 -0.34 13.29
CA LEU A 580 -23.36 0.02 12.03
C LEU A 580 -23.28 1.54 11.84
N GLU A 581 -24.31 2.30 12.20
CA GLU A 581 -24.27 3.76 12.20
C GLU A 581 -23.12 4.28 13.07
N ARG A 582 -22.96 3.72 14.27
CA ARG A 582 -21.86 4.07 15.18
C ARG A 582 -20.50 3.70 14.59
N LEU A 583 -20.37 2.51 13.98
CA LEU A 583 -19.13 2.03 13.34
C LEU A 583 -18.74 2.92 12.14
N LEU A 584 -19.73 3.29 11.31
CA LEU A 584 -19.58 4.24 10.20
C LEU A 584 -19.05 5.59 10.72
N ALA A 585 -19.74 6.19 11.71
CA ALA A 585 -19.34 7.47 12.29
C ALA A 585 -17.93 7.41 12.90
N CYS A 586 -17.59 6.33 13.61
CA CYS A 586 -16.25 6.15 14.19
C CYS A 586 -15.16 6.06 13.12
N GLY A 587 -15.40 5.32 12.02
CA GLY A 587 -14.49 5.23 10.89
C GLY A 587 -14.28 6.60 10.20
N GLN A 588 -15.37 7.36 10.02
CA GLN A 588 -15.31 8.70 9.43
C GLN A 588 -14.51 9.69 10.30
N ILE A 589 -14.84 9.81 11.59
CA ILE A 589 -14.16 10.70 12.55
C ILE A 589 -12.67 10.34 12.69
N ALA A 590 -12.32 9.06 12.56
CA ALA A 590 -10.92 8.63 12.57
C ALA A 590 -10.15 9.06 11.31
N THR A 591 -10.85 9.18 10.17
CA THR A 591 -10.30 9.45 8.84
C THR A 591 -10.17 10.93 8.55
N TRP A 592 -11.18 11.76 8.90
CA TRP A 592 -11.20 13.20 8.61
C TRP A 592 -9.90 13.98 8.93
N PRO A 593 -9.23 13.74 10.07
CA PRO A 593 -7.97 14.43 10.40
C PRO A 593 -6.81 14.13 9.46
N LYS A 594 -6.89 13.04 8.69
CA LYS A 594 -5.85 12.62 7.74
C LYS A 594 -6.15 13.05 6.31
N LEU A 595 -7.41 13.38 5.99
CA LEU A 595 -7.84 13.64 4.62
C LEU A 595 -7.07 14.79 3.98
N HIS A 596 -6.81 15.87 4.70
CA HIS A 596 -6.08 17.03 4.16
C HIS A 596 -4.66 16.67 3.70
N MET A 597 -3.94 15.85 4.47
CA MET A 597 -2.61 15.37 4.09
C MET A 597 -2.66 14.52 2.82
N ILE A 598 -3.68 13.68 2.69
CA ILE A 598 -3.90 12.82 1.51
C ILE A 598 -4.31 13.67 0.31
N GLU A 599 -5.15 14.68 0.53
CA GLU A 599 -5.64 15.60 -0.48
C GLU A 599 -4.50 16.33 -1.19
N ASN A 600 -3.54 16.89 -0.44
CA ASN A 600 -2.39 17.61 -0.99
C ASN A 600 -1.63 16.79 -2.04
N ARG A 601 -1.39 15.51 -1.75
CA ARG A 601 -0.77 14.59 -2.70
C ARG A 601 -1.71 14.19 -3.84
N THR A 602 -2.96 13.91 -3.52
CA THR A 602 -3.97 13.43 -4.48
C THR A 602 -4.28 14.48 -5.54
N ARG A 603 -4.21 15.78 -5.21
CA ARG A 603 -4.35 16.88 -6.19
C ARG A 603 -3.30 16.78 -7.31
N ILE A 604 -2.04 16.55 -6.95
CA ILE A 604 -0.95 16.38 -7.92
C ILE A 604 -1.12 15.10 -8.72
N GLU A 605 -1.49 13.99 -8.06
CA GLU A 605 -1.77 12.71 -8.72
C GLU A 605 -2.89 12.85 -9.77
N LYS A 606 -4.00 13.53 -9.42
CA LYS A 606 -5.12 13.83 -10.33
C LYS A 606 -4.71 14.73 -11.49
N ALA A 607 -3.89 15.76 -11.26
CA ALA A 607 -3.40 16.65 -12.31
C ALA A 607 -2.53 15.89 -13.34
N ILE A 608 -1.63 15.03 -12.86
CA ILE A 608 -0.80 14.16 -13.71
C ILE A 608 -1.69 13.19 -14.49
N PHE A 609 -2.64 12.54 -13.81
CA PHE A 609 -3.58 11.61 -14.44
C PHE A 609 -4.40 12.28 -15.55
N ALA A 610 -4.94 13.47 -15.30
CA ALA A 610 -5.68 14.23 -16.29
C ALA A 610 -4.83 14.54 -17.54
N GLY A 611 -3.58 14.97 -17.35
CA GLY A 611 -2.63 15.19 -18.46
C GLY A 611 -2.35 13.94 -19.28
N ARG A 612 -2.21 12.77 -18.62
CA ARG A 612 -2.04 11.47 -19.33
C ARG A 612 -3.27 11.10 -20.14
N GLN A 613 -4.47 11.29 -19.59
CA GLN A 613 -5.72 10.95 -20.27
C GLN A 613 -5.96 11.82 -21.50
N GLU A 614 -5.68 13.11 -21.40
CA GLU A 614 -5.83 14.04 -22.52
C GLU A 614 -4.88 13.69 -23.67
N LEU A 615 -3.59 13.46 -23.38
CA LEU A 615 -2.62 13.07 -24.40
C LEU A 615 -2.99 11.76 -25.07
N ARG A 616 -3.55 10.79 -24.32
CA ARG A 616 -4.08 9.56 -24.92
C ARG A 616 -5.23 9.83 -25.88
N LYS A 617 -6.19 10.68 -25.50
CA LYS A 617 -7.32 11.04 -26.37
C LYS A 617 -6.82 11.70 -27.67
N ILE A 618 -5.83 12.58 -27.58
CA ILE A 618 -5.21 13.24 -28.73
C ILE A 618 -4.51 12.21 -29.63
N LEU A 619 -3.71 11.31 -29.05
CA LEU A 619 -3.00 10.27 -29.81
C LEU A 619 -3.97 9.28 -30.48
N LYS A 620 -5.06 8.88 -29.79
CA LYS A 620 -6.09 8.00 -30.37
C LYS A 620 -6.81 8.67 -31.55
N LYS A 621 -7.13 9.97 -31.44
CA LYS A 621 -7.70 10.76 -32.55
C LYS A 621 -6.73 10.89 -33.73
N ARG A 622 -5.42 10.99 -33.47
CA ARG A 622 -4.39 11.05 -34.53
C ARG A 622 -4.26 9.70 -35.23
N ALA A 623 -4.17 8.61 -34.47
CA ALA A 623 -4.12 7.24 -35.02
C ALA A 623 -5.35 6.89 -35.86
N SER A 624 -6.55 7.28 -35.42
CA SER A 624 -7.77 7.06 -36.22
C SER A 624 -7.76 7.85 -37.52
N LYS A 625 -7.29 9.11 -37.51
CA LYS A 625 -7.17 9.92 -38.74
C LYS A 625 -6.14 9.35 -39.72
N THR A 626 -4.99 8.88 -39.24
CA THR A 626 -3.97 8.25 -40.08
C THR A 626 -4.43 6.91 -40.66
N GLY A 627 -5.24 6.15 -39.92
CA GLY A 627 -5.85 4.90 -40.41
C GLY A 627 -6.88 5.10 -41.53
N THR A 628 -7.56 6.25 -41.58
CA THR A 628 -8.52 6.58 -42.67
C THR A 628 -7.83 7.08 -43.95
N LEU A 629 -6.61 7.62 -43.84
CA LEU A 629 -5.83 8.13 -44.99
C LEU A 629 -4.86 7.09 -45.58
N GLY A 630 -4.66 5.94 -44.94
CA GLY A 630 -3.66 4.93 -45.32
C GLY A 630 -4.21 3.68 -46.04
N ASN A 631 -5.46 3.69 -46.52
CA ASN A 631 -6.04 2.55 -47.25
C ASN A 631 -6.06 2.74 -48.78
N GLY A 632 -5.32 3.72 -49.29
CA GLY A 632 -4.97 3.86 -50.69
C GLY A 632 -3.45 3.84 -50.82
N GLU A 633 -2.95 2.90 -51.60
CA GLU A 633 -1.57 2.77 -52.08
C GLU A 633 -0.54 2.02 -51.20
N SER A 634 -0.15 0.86 -51.76
CA SER A 634 1.20 0.30 -51.70
C SER A 634 1.64 -0.44 -50.43
N ARG A 635 1.08 -1.64 -50.22
CA ARG A 635 1.76 -2.75 -49.50
C ARG A 635 1.47 -4.13 -50.12
N SER A 636 1.57 -4.23 -51.44
CA SER A 636 1.55 -5.50 -52.17
C SER A 636 2.91 -5.79 -52.79
N THR A 637 3.90 -6.20 -52.00
CA THR A 637 5.03 -7.01 -52.49
C THR A 637 5.93 -7.44 -51.33
N LEU A 638 6.32 -8.71 -51.36
CA LEU A 638 7.36 -9.40 -50.56
C LEU A 638 6.93 -9.94 -49.18
N LEU A 639 6.32 -11.14 -49.20
CA LEU A 639 6.91 -12.36 -48.64
C LEU A 639 5.91 -13.53 -48.81
N SER A 640 5.96 -14.17 -49.97
CA SER A 640 5.39 -15.49 -50.22
C SER A 640 6.52 -16.53 -50.19
N VAL A 641 6.48 -17.45 -49.22
CA VAL A 641 7.13 -18.76 -49.32
C VAL A 641 6.04 -19.81 -49.09
N PRO A 642 5.93 -20.83 -49.95
CA PRO A 642 4.81 -21.77 -49.94
C PRO A 642 5.10 -22.95 -49.02
N SER A 643 4.08 -23.42 -48.30
CA SER A 643 4.00 -24.82 -47.88
C SER A 643 2.55 -25.28 -47.77
N SER A 644 2.37 -26.53 -48.14
CA SER A 644 1.21 -27.14 -48.76
C SER A 644 0.16 -27.66 -47.79
N SER A 645 -1.08 -27.72 -48.31
CA SER A 645 -2.11 -28.73 -48.07
C SER A 645 -2.66 -28.92 -46.65
N ARG A 646 -3.77 -28.23 -46.36
CA ARG A 646 -4.96 -28.88 -45.76
C ARG A 646 -6.23 -28.14 -46.17
N GLN A 647 -7.15 -28.87 -46.81
CA GLN A 647 -8.47 -28.38 -47.24
C GLN A 647 -9.33 -27.91 -46.04
N PRO A 648 -10.26 -26.96 -46.25
CA PRO A 648 -11.24 -26.56 -45.24
C PRO A 648 -12.54 -27.39 -45.34
N PRO A 649 -13.30 -27.60 -44.24
CA PRO A 649 -14.71 -27.96 -44.33
C PRO A 649 -15.60 -26.70 -44.48
N PRO A 650 -16.83 -26.85 -44.99
CA PRO A 650 -17.58 -25.77 -45.60
C PRO A 650 -18.36 -24.90 -44.61
N THR A 651 -18.60 -23.69 -45.10
CA THR A 651 -19.53 -22.65 -44.67
C THR A 651 -20.81 -23.16 -44.01
N ALA A 652 -21.11 -22.68 -42.80
CA ALA A 652 -22.46 -22.64 -42.25
C ALA A 652 -22.69 -21.33 -41.48
N LEU A 653 -23.47 -20.46 -42.11
CA LEU A 653 -24.41 -19.47 -41.55
C LEU A 653 -23.91 -18.52 -40.43
N LYS A 654 -23.55 -17.29 -40.85
CA LYS A 654 -23.64 -16.10 -39.99
C LYS A 654 -25.10 -15.89 -39.58
N LEU A 655 -25.42 -16.12 -38.31
CA LEU A 655 -26.57 -15.49 -37.66
C LEU A 655 -26.21 -14.08 -37.20
N PRO A 656 -27.15 -13.12 -37.29
CA PRO A 656 -26.90 -11.72 -36.96
C PRO A 656 -26.63 -11.57 -35.46
N SER A 657 -25.57 -10.83 -35.13
CA SER A 657 -25.27 -10.38 -33.78
C SER A 657 -26.45 -9.60 -33.23
N GLN A 658 -27.22 -10.22 -32.33
CA GLN A 658 -28.19 -9.52 -31.50
C GLN A 658 -27.43 -8.52 -30.64
N SER A 659 -27.67 -7.24 -30.91
CA SER A 659 -27.33 -6.13 -30.03
C SER A 659 -28.04 -6.33 -28.70
N SER A 660 -27.27 -6.55 -27.63
CA SER A 660 -27.78 -6.46 -26.27
C SER A 660 -28.36 -5.05 -26.05
N PRO A 661 -29.52 -4.92 -25.37
CA PRO A 661 -30.20 -3.64 -25.19
C PRO A 661 -29.36 -2.70 -24.33
N SER A 662 -29.37 -1.43 -24.73
CA SER A 662 -28.71 -0.30 -24.08
C SER A 662 -29.20 -0.11 -22.64
N THR A 663 -28.50 -0.66 -21.67
CA THR A 663 -28.46 -0.12 -20.31
C THR A 663 -27.61 1.15 -20.31
N SER A 664 -28.06 2.16 -19.58
CA SER A 664 -27.42 3.47 -19.38
C SER A 664 -25.89 3.39 -19.40
N VAL A 665 -25.25 4.27 -20.17
CA VAL A 665 -23.79 4.38 -20.29
C VAL A 665 -23.20 4.86 -18.95
N GLU A 666 -23.13 3.97 -17.97
CA GLU A 666 -22.26 4.06 -16.78
C GLU A 666 -20.83 4.03 -17.31
N ARG A 667 -20.08 5.12 -17.15
CA ARG A 667 -18.70 5.19 -17.65
C ARG A 667 -17.75 4.74 -16.54
N PRO A 668 -17.03 3.61 -16.69
CA PRO A 668 -15.99 3.23 -15.74
C PRO A 668 -14.89 4.30 -15.66
N LEU A 669 -14.14 4.33 -14.55
CA LEU A 669 -12.96 5.19 -14.47
C LEU A 669 -12.01 4.87 -15.64
N PRO A 670 -11.48 5.90 -16.32
CA PRO A 670 -10.70 5.67 -17.52
C PRO A 670 -9.37 4.97 -17.19
N PRO A 671 -8.88 4.06 -18.06
CA PRO A 671 -7.66 3.28 -17.80
C PRO A 671 -6.44 4.20 -17.71
N ASP A 672 -5.58 3.95 -16.72
CA ASP A 672 -4.46 4.80 -16.37
C ASP A 672 -3.16 4.43 -17.05
N THR A 673 -3.00 3.19 -17.48
CA THR A 673 -1.79 2.74 -18.18
C THR A 673 -2.11 2.21 -19.56
N ASP A 674 -1.12 2.22 -20.46
CA ASP A 674 -1.29 1.64 -21.79
C ASP A 674 -1.55 0.12 -21.68
N ALA A 675 -1.06 -0.50 -20.61
CA ALA A 675 -1.36 -1.89 -20.26
C ALA A 675 -2.82 -2.08 -19.82
N GLU A 676 -3.35 -1.18 -18.98
CA GLU A 676 -4.76 -1.17 -18.58
C GLU A 676 -5.70 -0.93 -19.77
N ALA A 677 -5.36 0.00 -20.67
CA ALA A 677 -6.14 0.22 -21.89
C ALA A 677 -6.09 -1.00 -22.82
N ALA A 678 -4.91 -1.57 -23.03
CA ALA A 678 -4.73 -2.79 -23.82
C ALA A 678 -5.51 -3.98 -23.24
N PHE A 679 -5.60 -4.07 -21.90
CA PHE A 679 -6.40 -5.05 -21.20
C PHE A 679 -7.92 -4.81 -21.39
N ALA A 680 -8.36 -3.57 -21.25
CA ALA A 680 -9.76 -3.18 -21.46
C ALA A 680 -10.22 -3.39 -22.91
N ASP A 681 -9.37 -3.07 -23.88
CA ASP A 681 -9.63 -3.27 -25.31
C ASP A 681 -9.51 -4.75 -25.74
N GLY A 682 -9.17 -5.67 -24.81
CA GLY A 682 -9.03 -7.10 -25.10
C GLY A 682 -7.89 -7.43 -26.08
N SER A 683 -6.91 -6.53 -26.22
CA SER A 683 -5.87 -6.65 -27.24
C SER A 683 -5.00 -7.89 -27.04
N SER A 684 -4.76 -8.64 -28.12
CA SER A 684 -4.01 -9.90 -28.07
C SER A 684 -2.56 -9.75 -27.60
N TRP A 685 -2.00 -8.54 -27.70
CA TRP A 685 -0.63 -8.24 -27.25
C TRP A 685 -0.51 -8.28 -25.72
N PHE A 686 -1.52 -7.85 -24.97
CA PHE A 686 -1.50 -7.90 -23.50
C PHE A 686 -1.40 -9.34 -22.99
N PHE A 687 -2.15 -10.27 -23.59
CA PHE A 687 -2.22 -11.69 -23.19
C PHE A 687 -1.10 -12.57 -23.80
N LYS A 688 -0.27 -12.04 -24.70
CA LYS A 688 0.84 -12.77 -25.38
C LYS A 688 2.23 -12.45 -24.81
N ARG A 689 2.35 -11.97 -23.57
CA ARG A 689 3.67 -11.68 -22.97
C ARG A 689 4.49 -12.95 -22.75
N GLY A 690 5.27 -13.30 -23.78
CA GLY A 690 6.28 -14.37 -23.78
C GLY A 690 7.39 -14.19 -24.83
N ARG A 691 7.37 -13.15 -25.68
CA ARG A 691 8.50 -12.81 -26.57
C ARG A 691 8.77 -11.31 -26.54
N ARG A 692 9.97 -10.95 -26.07
CA ARG A 692 10.55 -9.61 -26.29
C ARG A 692 10.72 -9.41 -27.80
N SER A 693 9.96 -8.49 -28.40
CA SER A 693 10.34 -7.93 -29.70
C SER A 693 11.46 -6.93 -29.45
N ARG A 694 12.62 -7.19 -30.06
CA ARG A 694 13.79 -6.31 -30.12
C ARG A 694 13.37 -4.99 -30.79
N SER A 695 13.48 -3.87 -30.09
CA SER A 695 13.23 -2.55 -30.67
C SER A 695 14.41 -2.14 -31.55
N GLU A 696 14.15 -1.91 -32.83
CA GLU A 696 15.07 -1.20 -33.72
C GLU A 696 15.18 0.27 -33.30
N SER A 697 16.41 0.78 -33.33
CA SER A 697 16.75 2.19 -33.12
C SER A 697 16.38 3.03 -34.35
N PRO A 698 15.85 4.25 -34.19
CA PRO A 698 15.71 5.18 -35.31
C PRO A 698 17.07 5.84 -35.63
N PRO A 699 17.31 6.25 -36.90
CA PRO A 699 18.53 6.99 -37.26
C PRO A 699 18.37 8.51 -37.01
N ASP A 700 19.51 9.08 -36.63
CA ASP A 700 20.02 10.44 -36.80
C ASP A 700 19.42 11.68 -36.08
N GLY A 701 20.32 12.29 -35.28
CA GLY A 701 20.39 13.72 -34.91
C GLY A 701 19.76 14.13 -33.57
N PRO A 702 20.54 14.33 -32.47
CA PRO A 702 20.02 15.02 -31.30
C PRO A 702 20.22 16.54 -31.48
N ASP A 703 19.11 17.25 -31.63
CA ASP A 703 19.04 18.66 -31.25
C ASP A 703 19.42 18.75 -29.74
N PRO A 704 20.50 19.47 -29.37
CA PRO A 704 21.05 19.46 -28.01
C PRO A 704 20.10 20.00 -26.94
N LEU A 705 18.98 20.63 -27.32
CA LEU A 705 17.95 21.13 -26.40
C LEU A 705 16.87 20.10 -26.02
N LEU A 706 16.87 18.92 -26.64
CA LEU A 706 15.88 17.86 -26.37
C LEU A 706 16.31 16.87 -25.27
N SER A 707 17.58 16.90 -24.83
CA SER A 707 18.09 15.87 -23.93
C SER A 707 17.63 16.08 -22.47
N PRO A 708 17.05 15.05 -21.81
CA PRO A 708 16.64 15.13 -20.41
C PRO A 708 17.82 15.39 -19.45
N ALA A 709 19.04 14.99 -19.84
CA ALA A 709 20.25 15.21 -19.04
C ALA A 709 20.64 16.69 -19.03
N ILE A 710 20.56 17.37 -20.18
CA ILE A 710 20.84 18.81 -20.27
C ILE A 710 19.76 19.61 -19.54
N ARG A 711 18.48 19.26 -19.65
CA ARG A 711 17.41 19.93 -18.87
C ARG A 711 17.58 19.79 -17.37
N LYS A 712 17.97 18.61 -16.88
CA LYS A 712 18.24 18.38 -15.45
C LYS A 712 19.47 19.14 -14.97
N LYS A 713 20.52 19.22 -15.79
CA LYS A 713 21.71 20.02 -15.50
C LYS A 713 21.34 21.51 -15.43
N TRP A 714 20.61 22.01 -16.43
CA TRP A 714 20.15 23.40 -16.47
C TRP A 714 19.20 23.75 -15.31
N ALA A 715 18.32 22.83 -14.93
CA ALA A 715 17.47 22.97 -13.75
C ALA A 715 18.28 22.95 -12.45
N SER A 716 19.33 22.13 -12.35
CA SER A 716 20.27 22.15 -11.22
C SER A 716 21.00 23.49 -11.16
N ASP A 717 21.50 23.97 -12.29
CA ASP A 717 22.21 25.25 -12.38
C ASP A 717 21.27 26.43 -11.98
N LEU A 718 20.00 26.41 -12.42
CA LEU A 718 18.96 27.34 -11.95
C LEU A 718 18.68 27.21 -10.44
N LEU A 719 18.72 25.99 -9.90
CA LEU A 719 18.54 25.70 -8.49
C LEU A 719 19.81 25.98 -7.65
N ASP A 720 20.96 26.25 -8.26
CA ASP A 720 22.22 26.56 -7.58
C ASP A 720 22.60 28.05 -7.65
N MET A 721 21.98 28.85 -8.52
CA MET A 721 22.20 30.31 -8.55
C MET A 721 21.81 30.97 -7.22
N PRO A 722 22.74 31.66 -6.51
CA PRO A 722 22.41 32.45 -5.33
C PRO A 722 21.68 33.74 -5.76
N ALA A 723 20.60 34.06 -5.07
CA ALA A 723 19.87 35.30 -5.28
C ALA A 723 20.61 36.46 -4.59
N SER A 724 21.50 37.12 -5.31
CA SER A 724 21.90 38.50 -5.02
C SER A 724 21.20 39.41 -6.03
N GLY A 725 20.27 40.23 -5.55
CA GLY A 725 19.69 41.32 -6.35
C GLY A 725 20.42 42.63 -6.05
N SER A 726 20.81 43.36 -7.10
CA SER A 726 20.61 44.81 -7.25
C SER A 726 21.29 45.31 -8.54
N ASP A 727 20.49 45.98 -9.37
CA ASP A 727 20.80 47.09 -10.28
C ASP A 727 22.23 47.30 -10.80
N SER A 728 22.39 47.13 -12.11
CA SER A 728 22.96 48.18 -12.98
C SER A 728 22.82 47.78 -14.45
N ALA A 729 22.06 48.59 -15.19
CA ALA A 729 22.14 48.62 -16.64
C ALA A 729 23.42 49.36 -17.06
N SER A 730 24.20 48.79 -17.97
CA SER A 730 24.83 49.53 -19.09
C SER A 730 25.65 48.61 -20.00
N HIS A 731 25.57 48.98 -21.28
CA HIS A 731 26.32 48.56 -22.45
C HIS A 731 27.74 48.00 -22.24
N GLN A 732 28.05 46.91 -22.95
CA GLN A 732 29.22 46.85 -23.83
C GLN A 732 29.12 45.69 -24.86
N HIS A 733 29.14 46.11 -26.13
CA HIS A 733 29.68 45.51 -27.37
C HIS A 733 30.05 44.01 -27.39
N SER A 734 29.51 43.23 -28.34
CA SER A 734 29.97 43.08 -29.74
C SER A 734 31.42 42.61 -29.85
N GLU A 735 31.59 41.32 -30.17
CA GLU A 735 32.77 40.56 -30.63
C GLU A 735 32.58 39.14 -30.05
N LEU A 736 32.51 38.01 -30.75
CA LEU A 736 33.10 37.59 -32.00
C LEU A 736 32.16 36.64 -32.77
N ARG A 737 31.90 36.94 -34.04
CA ARG A 737 31.67 35.96 -35.11
C ARG A 737 32.81 36.17 -36.11
N HIS A 738 33.28 35.08 -36.72
CA HIS A 738 34.56 34.90 -37.43
C HIS A 738 35.69 34.60 -36.44
N THR A 739 36.08 33.33 -36.26
CA THR A 739 36.81 32.54 -37.27
C THR A 739 36.37 31.07 -37.31
N LEU A 740 36.09 30.59 -38.52
CA LEU A 740 36.05 29.18 -38.89
C LEU A 740 37.31 28.89 -39.72
N ASN A 741 37.78 27.65 -39.61
CA ASN A 741 38.90 26.99 -40.32
C ASN A 741 40.31 27.29 -39.77
N ASP A 742 40.89 26.33 -39.05
CA ASP A 742 41.66 25.30 -39.75
C ASP A 742 41.93 24.04 -38.91
N SER A 743 41.79 22.90 -39.59
CA SER A 743 42.44 21.59 -39.38
C SER A 743 42.54 20.99 -37.98
N TYR A 744 41.74 19.95 -37.69
CA TYR A 744 42.22 18.80 -36.89
C TYR A 744 41.65 17.47 -37.37
N GLN A 745 42.58 16.59 -37.75
CA GLN A 745 42.39 15.18 -38.07
C GLN A 745 41.86 14.38 -36.87
N ALA A 746 41.08 13.35 -37.19
CA ALA A 746 40.55 12.38 -36.26
C ALA A 746 41.64 11.61 -35.51
N VAL A 747 41.59 11.65 -34.17
CA VAL A 747 42.22 10.67 -33.28
C VAL A 747 41.26 10.42 -32.13
N ASP A 748 40.74 9.20 -32.03
CA ASP A 748 39.91 8.73 -30.92
C ASP A 748 40.69 8.74 -29.59
N PRO A 749 40.18 9.34 -28.50
CA PRO A 749 40.71 9.10 -27.16
C PRO A 749 40.06 7.85 -26.52
N PRO A 750 40.84 6.99 -25.86
CA PRO A 750 40.38 5.72 -25.29
C PRO A 750 39.53 5.89 -24.02
N PRO A 751 38.73 4.87 -23.65
CA PRO A 751 37.80 4.95 -22.53
C PRO A 751 38.52 5.00 -21.18
N SER A 752 38.13 5.96 -20.34
CA SER A 752 38.58 6.08 -18.95
C SER A 752 37.97 4.97 -18.07
N PRO A 753 38.78 4.19 -17.33
CA PRO A 753 38.27 3.09 -16.53
C PRO A 753 37.74 3.57 -15.17
N SER A 754 36.59 3.01 -14.80
CA SER A 754 35.94 3.18 -13.50
C SER A 754 36.82 2.70 -12.33
N ILE A 755 36.73 3.44 -11.22
CA ILE A 755 37.48 3.33 -9.97
C ILE A 755 37.47 1.93 -9.31
N PHE A 756 36.57 1.03 -9.69
CA PHE A 756 36.51 -0.35 -9.17
C PHE A 756 37.51 -1.34 -9.80
N ALA A 757 38.30 -0.94 -10.80
CA ALA A 757 39.34 -1.78 -11.40
C ALA A 757 40.72 -1.70 -10.71
N ARG A 758 40.89 -0.84 -9.68
CA ARG A 758 42.18 -0.62 -8.99
C ARG A 758 42.39 -1.37 -7.67
N LEU A 759 41.45 -2.23 -7.25
CA LEU A 759 41.58 -2.98 -5.98
C LEU A 759 41.66 -4.51 -6.12
N ARG A 760 41.90 -5.03 -7.33
CA ARG A 760 42.18 -6.45 -7.58
C ARG A 760 43.42 -6.60 -8.43
N ARG A 761 44.60 -6.39 -7.83
CA ARG A 761 45.88 -6.98 -8.22
C ARG A 761 46.91 -6.57 -7.16
N ASN A 762 47.11 -7.47 -6.20
CA ASN A 762 48.43 -7.81 -5.64
C ASN A 762 48.20 -8.88 -4.59
N SER A 763 48.24 -10.14 -5.05
CA SER A 763 48.40 -11.30 -4.18
C SER A 763 49.79 -11.87 -4.39
N LEU A 764 50.50 -12.02 -3.27
CA LEU A 764 51.50 -13.04 -2.96
C LEU A 764 52.88 -12.94 -3.64
N SER A 765 53.90 -12.71 -2.81
CA SER A 765 55.04 -13.63 -2.58
C SER A 765 56.01 -12.99 -1.59
N PHE A 766 56.33 -13.68 -0.48
CA PHE A 766 57.69 -13.93 0.02
C PHE A 766 57.59 -14.59 1.41
N ILE A 767 57.69 -15.92 1.41
CA ILE A 767 58.00 -16.76 2.57
C ILE A 767 59.40 -17.34 2.30
N ASN A 768 60.31 -17.09 3.23
CA ASN A 768 61.46 -17.89 3.65
C ASN A 768 62.15 -17.05 4.73
N GLY A 769 62.44 -17.48 5.94
CA GLY A 769 62.38 -18.75 6.64
C GLY A 769 63.23 -18.55 7.90
N PHE A 770 62.97 -19.25 9.01
CA PHE A 770 63.99 -19.78 9.94
C PHE A 770 63.32 -20.53 11.08
N ARG A 771 63.82 -21.74 11.32
CA ARG A 771 63.49 -22.70 12.38
C ARG A 771 64.17 -22.33 13.71
N SER A 772 63.56 -22.80 14.82
CA SER A 772 64.15 -23.31 16.09
C SER A 772 63.33 -22.80 17.29
N ARG A 773 63.06 -23.45 18.44
CA ARG A 773 63.04 -24.83 19.02
C ARG A 773 62.66 -24.62 20.51
N ARG A 774 61.97 -25.59 21.16
CA ARG A 774 61.64 -25.73 22.63
C ARG A 774 60.54 -24.80 23.18
N GLY A 775 59.63 -25.20 24.08
CA GLY A 775 59.35 -26.46 24.80
C GLY A 775 58.22 -26.22 25.84
N SER A 776 57.56 -27.30 26.25
CA SER A 776 56.79 -27.59 27.49
C SER A 776 55.61 -26.73 27.99
N GLU A 777 54.47 -27.43 28.14
CA GLU A 777 53.56 -27.52 29.30
C GLU A 777 52.58 -26.39 29.72
N ASP A 778 51.39 -26.89 30.07
CA ASP A 778 50.38 -26.42 31.04
C ASP A 778 49.20 -25.50 30.68
N GLU A 779 48.15 -25.81 31.45
CA GLU A 779 46.72 -25.59 31.38
C GLU A 779 46.25 -24.12 31.40
N ALA A 780 45.03 -23.86 30.90
CA ALA A 780 43.91 -23.23 31.63
C ALA A 780 42.85 -22.63 30.69
N GLU A 781 41.60 -22.67 31.17
CA GLU A 781 40.37 -22.15 30.57
C GLU A 781 40.40 -20.66 30.18
N ALA A 782 39.65 -20.29 29.13
CA ALA A 782 38.80 -19.09 29.10
C ALA A 782 37.91 -19.06 27.85
N TRP A 783 36.60 -18.92 28.06
CA TRP A 783 35.61 -18.58 27.04
C TRP A 783 35.77 -17.12 26.58
N SER A 784 35.51 -16.81 25.29
CA SER A 784 34.50 -15.84 24.82
C SER A 784 34.75 -15.31 23.39
N SER A 785 33.63 -15.10 22.69
CA SER A 785 33.37 -14.10 21.62
C SER A 785 33.76 -14.38 20.16
N GLU A 786 32.76 -14.70 19.35
CA GLU A 786 32.69 -14.27 17.95
C GLU A 786 31.58 -13.22 17.81
N SER A 787 32.00 -11.98 17.56
CA SER A 787 31.15 -10.85 17.21
C SER A 787 31.10 -10.70 15.69
N SER A 788 29.86 -10.62 15.19
CA SER A 788 29.47 -10.13 13.87
C SER A 788 29.68 -8.62 13.76
N SER A 789 30.45 -8.16 12.78
CA SER A 789 30.58 -6.74 12.43
C SER A 789 29.53 -6.33 11.39
N GLY A 790 28.60 -5.48 11.82
CA GLY A 790 27.82 -4.58 10.96
C GLY A 790 28.34 -3.16 11.20
N ASP A 791 28.62 -2.43 10.12
CA ASP A 791 29.25 -1.11 10.14
C ASP A 791 28.28 -0.09 9.53
N ASP A 792 27.79 0.85 10.36
CA ASP A 792 27.03 2.05 9.98
C ASP A 792 27.91 3.28 10.27
N GLY A 793 28.53 3.82 9.22
CA GLY A 793 29.38 5.01 9.30
C GLY A 793 28.60 6.33 9.16
N TRP A 794 28.71 7.19 10.17
CA TRP A 794 28.38 8.62 10.14
C TRP A 794 29.60 9.44 9.68
N PRO A 795 29.45 10.59 8.99
CA PRO A 795 30.56 11.52 8.81
C PRO A 795 30.48 12.68 9.82
N GLY A 796 31.55 12.81 10.61
CA GLY A 796 31.89 14.05 11.32
C GLY A 796 33.23 14.56 10.79
N SER A 797 33.30 15.84 10.45
CA SER A 797 34.54 16.54 10.05
C SER A 797 34.92 17.59 11.11
N ARG A 798 36.18 17.56 11.57
CA ARG A 798 36.83 18.61 12.37
C ARG A 798 37.96 19.27 11.55
N HIS A 799 38.08 20.59 11.68
CA HIS A 799 39.30 21.38 12.01
C HIS A 799 39.03 22.88 11.72
N HIS A 800 38.98 23.74 12.74
CA HIS A 800 40.04 24.54 13.43
C HIS A 800 40.18 25.97 12.88
N SER A 801 39.79 26.97 13.69
CA SER A 801 40.64 28.14 14.01
C SER A 801 40.02 29.05 15.11
N ARG A 802 40.80 29.21 16.18
CA ARG A 802 40.91 30.22 17.26
C ARG A 802 40.01 31.47 17.23
N LEU A 803 39.47 31.86 18.41
CA LEU A 803 39.82 33.10 19.15
C LEU A 803 39.07 33.19 20.50
N HIS A 804 39.67 33.96 21.41
CA HIS A 804 39.50 34.00 22.87
C HIS A 804 38.30 34.85 23.39
N SER A 805 37.66 34.33 24.46
CA SER A 805 37.14 35.03 25.68
C SER A 805 36.07 36.15 25.57
N PRO A 806 35.48 36.65 26.68
CA PRO A 806 34.42 36.01 27.46
C PRO A 806 33.15 36.91 27.63
N ALA A 807 32.03 36.33 28.06
CA ALA A 807 30.83 37.05 28.47
C ALA A 807 30.85 37.32 30.00
N PRO A 808 30.37 38.48 30.49
CA PRO A 808 30.19 38.73 31.91
C PRO A 808 28.74 38.46 32.36
N GLU A 809 28.64 37.89 33.56
CA GLU A 809 27.46 37.88 34.42
C GLU A 809 27.05 39.31 34.81
N ARG A 810 25.73 39.56 34.95
CA ARG A 810 25.22 40.57 35.88
C ARG A 810 23.97 40.08 36.61
N ARG A 811 24.10 40.00 37.92
CA ARG A 811 23.07 39.95 38.96
C ARG A 811 23.33 41.16 39.86
N ALA A 812 22.33 42.01 40.12
CA ALA A 812 22.19 42.92 41.27
C ALA A 812 20.84 43.66 41.11
N LEU A 813 19.85 43.42 41.99
CA LEU A 813 19.50 44.17 43.23
C LEU A 813 18.61 45.40 42.90
N ILE A 814 17.33 45.45 43.31
CA ILE A 814 16.78 45.89 44.63
C ILE A 814 17.10 47.40 44.83
N GLU A 815 16.19 48.36 45.05
CA GLU A 815 14.93 48.47 45.81
C GLU A 815 14.21 49.81 45.48
N ASP A 816 12.99 49.96 46.02
CA ASP A 816 12.33 51.22 46.46
C ASP A 816 11.66 52.17 45.44
N VAL A 817 10.49 52.80 45.69
CA VAL A 817 9.41 52.72 46.71
C VAL A 817 8.28 53.68 46.24
N ASP A 818 7.06 53.43 46.69
CA ASP A 818 5.87 54.32 46.81
C ASP A 818 5.06 54.81 45.59
N GLY A 819 3.73 54.76 45.76
CA GLY A 819 2.84 55.70 45.06
C GLY A 819 1.38 55.32 44.73
N GLN A 820 0.59 54.84 45.69
CA GLN A 820 -0.77 55.35 45.98
C GLN A 820 -2.01 55.10 45.03
N TYR A 821 -3.12 54.73 45.72
CA TYR A 821 -4.56 54.93 45.46
C TYR A 821 -5.46 53.85 44.78
N ASN A 822 -6.13 53.12 45.67
CA ASN A 822 -7.60 52.97 45.87
C ASN A 822 -8.57 52.33 44.84
N ASN A 823 -9.26 51.31 45.36
CA ASN A 823 -10.71 51.00 45.35
C ASN A 823 -11.44 50.66 44.03
N ILE A 824 -11.85 49.40 43.85
CA ILE A 824 -13.17 48.79 44.21
C ILE A 824 -14.30 49.30 43.31
N ASP A 825 -14.82 48.43 42.42
CA ASP A 825 -16.11 47.76 42.64
C ASP A 825 -16.29 46.52 41.74
N PRO A 826 -16.93 45.44 42.24
CA PRO A 826 -17.36 44.27 41.48
C PRO A 826 -18.85 44.37 41.12
N ASP A 827 -19.22 44.13 39.88
CA ASP A 827 -20.50 43.54 39.46
C ASP A 827 -20.62 43.70 37.93
N ASP A 828 -20.58 42.57 37.21
CA ASP A 828 -21.49 42.36 36.09
C ASP A 828 -21.52 40.86 35.72
N VAL A 829 -22.76 40.40 35.57
CA VAL A 829 -23.28 39.02 35.51
C VAL A 829 -22.94 38.29 34.22
#